data_AF-A0A830H808-F1
#
_entry.id   AF-A0A830H808-F1
#
_cell.length_a   1.000
_cell.length_b   1.000
_cell.length_c   1.000
_cell.angle_alpha   90.00
_cell.angle_beta   90.00
_cell.angle_gamma   90.00
#
_symmetry.space_group_name_H-M   'P 1'
#
loop_
_entity.id
_entity.type
_entity.pdbx_description
1 polymer ?
#
loop_
_entity_poly.entity_id
_entity_poly.type
_entity_poly.pdbx_seq_one_letter_code
_entity_poly.pdbx_strand_id
1 'polypeptide(L)'
;MAYFSYEEDALAELFRHRATLKLVRPSRLALQSHRGVLTENGHELMYKNFRKDGKQERYGVVPALSSVLPRGDHNARHETCALVGSSGSLYGSRLGSTIDSYRAVIRIDNSPSAYRYAADVGKRTTYQVLSHDWVEVLLGRGENGGLPHVARWWLDVATLILWGDHSQDPYVALRWLYPDASISLMSRDLVSLTHHFAEMLVPKVAHALNIQGGRFERSSVTSLIYATMLSLQICQKVDVYGVFPRCGKHARRCRSTYFDDSEPSNEERHAQVLEQKLLLGLHLAGMLNVSTLRHNHIPKEGAPDNAATTASSADGAAADNDESASGIRGICDANMCTPKCNRRGHYVNGTCHCDAVYVGNQCEVSRIEMEMGELLGSVDLKYHGGSFIMNKADAIRYTSDSPPPLPPGTKGDNSQPYEPYQISLPKGITRNRTGYGDYYRLDERTFHLLPDNDDWFFRDIEMRYGESTSSSSSSSSSSSSSSSGRTRSVGTCALVGNSGTLLNRDYGRLIDAHSVVYRFNQAPTDGYQAYVGGRSTHESLNSAWVKQLVEGARKGNAPGHRLSHWNWRKQDTVLILFEMFDPTAFLTKTRDQVAEKEHWWKLMFRRLTAQHPDRRVIVLSPQFMSWAFTMYQKLKSRFTDAGMGSYPGEKPMSGFYAVMYALQVCDKVDLFGFTPYRESDRLDPLASRYHYFDLAVPRHNSHSFDLTTYIYELLELRFPDRFKIYA
;
A
#
# COMPACT_ATOMS: atom_id res chain seq x y z
N MET A 1 -35.09 14.57 4.22
CA MET A 1 -35.63 15.45 5.27
C MET A 1 -34.48 16.02 6.08
N ALA A 2 -34.56 17.30 6.45
CA ALA A 2 -33.61 17.97 7.35
C ALA A 2 -34.23 18.09 8.75
N TYR A 3 -33.39 18.23 9.78
CA TYR A 3 -33.79 18.45 11.17
C TYR A 3 -33.06 19.65 11.81
N PHE A 4 -32.35 20.45 11.00
CA PHE A 4 -31.29 21.32 11.48
C PHE A 4 -31.73 22.71 11.96
N SER A 5 -32.85 23.27 11.48
CA SER A 5 -33.17 24.69 11.74
C SER A 5 -33.22 25.03 13.22
N TYR A 6 -33.98 24.29 14.04
CA TYR A 6 -34.06 24.53 15.49
C TYR A 6 -32.70 24.44 16.19
N GLU A 7 -31.84 23.51 15.81
CA GLU A 7 -30.52 23.34 16.40
C GLU A 7 -29.53 24.44 15.97
N GLU A 8 -29.62 24.88 14.71
CA GLU A 8 -28.82 25.96 14.16
C GLU A 8 -29.27 27.33 14.69
N ASP A 9 -30.58 27.56 14.85
CA ASP A 9 -31.14 28.76 15.46
C ASP A 9 -30.76 28.87 16.94
N ALA A 10 -30.91 27.78 17.72
CA ALA A 10 -30.53 27.76 19.14
C ALA A 10 -29.02 27.96 19.36
N LEU A 11 -28.17 27.38 18.50
CA LEU A 11 -26.73 27.64 18.52
C LEU A 11 -26.41 29.07 18.05
N ALA A 12 -27.08 29.58 17.03
CA ALA A 12 -26.88 30.94 16.54
C ALA A 12 -27.26 31.97 17.61
N GLU A 13 -28.35 31.77 18.35
CA GLU A 13 -28.73 32.64 19.48
C GLU A 13 -27.70 32.58 20.62
N LEU A 14 -27.31 31.37 21.04
CA LEU A 14 -26.29 31.17 22.08
C LEU A 14 -24.95 31.83 21.74
N PHE A 15 -24.51 31.78 20.48
CA PHE A 15 -23.22 32.30 20.04
C PHE A 15 -23.26 33.74 19.44
N ARG A 16 -24.43 34.28 19.07
CA ARG A 16 -24.61 35.68 18.58
C ARG A 16 -24.11 36.70 19.60
N HIS A 17 -24.41 36.48 20.89
CA HIS A 17 -24.00 37.36 21.97
C HIS A 17 -22.51 37.16 22.35
N ARG A 18 -21.60 37.49 21.42
CA ARG A 18 -20.13 37.45 21.61
C ARG A 18 -19.66 38.07 22.94
N ALA A 19 -20.38 39.09 23.43
CA ALA A 19 -20.12 39.76 24.70
C ALA A 19 -20.42 38.91 25.96
N THR A 20 -21.50 38.11 25.98
CA THR A 20 -21.90 37.34 27.18
C THR A 20 -21.07 36.06 27.37
N LEU A 21 -20.48 35.53 26.29
CA LEU A 21 -19.58 34.39 26.33
C LEU A 21 -18.09 34.76 26.52
N LYS A 22 -17.74 36.06 26.57
CA LYS A 22 -16.35 36.58 26.52
C LYS A 22 -15.53 35.95 25.38
N LEU A 23 -16.18 35.58 24.28
CA LEU A 23 -15.63 34.70 23.22
C LEU A 23 -14.82 35.52 22.19
N VAL A 24 -13.88 36.30 22.73
CA VAL A 24 -12.87 37.06 21.97
C VAL A 24 -11.85 36.08 21.40
N ARG A 25 -11.35 36.31 20.17
CA ARG A 25 -10.15 35.61 19.67
C ARG A 25 -9.03 35.79 20.72
N PRO A 26 -8.52 34.72 21.37
CA PRO A 26 -7.68 34.89 22.55
C PRO A 26 -6.45 35.72 22.23
N SER A 27 -6.16 36.71 23.09
CA SER A 27 -4.95 37.52 22.97
C SER A 27 -3.73 36.60 23.02
N ARG A 28 -2.87 36.70 21.98
CA ARG A 28 -1.88 35.67 21.61
C ARG A 28 -1.18 35.08 22.84
N LEU A 29 -1.48 33.82 23.11
CA LEU A 29 -0.81 33.04 24.16
C LEU A 29 0.49 32.44 23.61
N ALA A 30 1.33 31.95 24.53
CA ALA A 30 2.37 31.00 24.15
C ALA A 30 1.71 29.75 23.53
N LEU A 31 2.31 29.18 22.49
CA LEU A 31 1.83 27.97 21.83
C LEU A 31 2.42 26.71 22.50
N GLN A 32 3.70 26.78 22.86
CA GLN A 32 4.44 25.72 23.55
C GLN A 32 4.97 26.16 24.92
N SER A 33 5.19 25.18 25.79
CA SER A 33 6.03 25.36 26.98
C SER A 33 7.49 25.57 26.54
N HIS A 34 8.20 26.51 27.17
CA HIS A 34 9.59 26.84 26.85
C HIS A 34 10.34 27.33 28.10
N ARG A 35 11.68 27.36 28.06
CA ARG A 35 12.50 27.70 29.24
C ARG A 35 12.23 29.09 29.83
N GLY A 36 11.78 30.03 29.00
CA GLY A 36 11.47 31.41 29.41
C GLY A 36 10.22 31.58 30.27
N VAL A 37 9.44 30.53 30.53
CA VAL A 37 8.35 30.53 31.53
C VAL A 37 8.68 29.72 32.80
N LEU A 38 9.88 29.15 32.91
CA LEU A 38 10.33 28.50 34.15
C LEU A 38 10.61 29.53 35.25
N THR A 39 10.37 29.14 36.50
CA THR A 39 10.83 29.88 37.68
C THR A 39 12.35 29.73 37.88
N GLU A 40 12.95 30.61 38.69
CA GLU A 40 14.41 30.62 38.95
C GLU A 40 14.96 29.30 39.50
N ASN A 41 14.13 28.53 40.23
CA ASN A 41 14.48 27.20 40.74
C ASN A 41 14.43 26.09 39.67
N GLY A 42 13.95 26.35 38.45
CA GLY A 42 13.81 25.38 37.36
C GLY A 42 12.77 24.26 37.58
N HIS A 43 12.07 24.26 38.71
CA HIS A 43 11.15 23.19 39.15
C HIS A 43 9.66 23.55 39.00
N GLU A 44 9.34 24.78 38.61
CA GLU A 44 7.98 25.21 38.30
C GLU A 44 7.97 26.02 37.00
N LEU A 45 6.79 26.15 36.37
CA LEU A 45 6.53 27.15 35.33
C LEU A 45 5.41 28.10 35.75
N MET A 46 5.48 29.35 35.29
CA MET A 46 4.45 30.36 35.44
C MET A 46 3.45 30.28 34.28
N TYR A 47 2.15 30.35 34.56
CA TYR A 47 1.10 30.37 33.53
C TYR A 47 -0.17 31.11 34.00
N LYS A 48 -0.97 31.60 33.05
CA LYS A 48 -2.30 32.17 33.35
C LYS A 48 -3.33 31.06 33.50
N ASN A 49 -3.92 30.93 34.68
CA ASN A 49 -5.03 30.01 34.91
C ASN A 49 -6.36 30.68 34.54
N PHE A 50 -6.87 30.38 33.34
CA PHE A 50 -8.13 30.95 32.84
C PHE A 50 -9.36 30.52 33.65
N ARG A 51 -9.30 29.38 34.35
CA ARG A 51 -10.34 28.94 35.30
C ARG A 51 -10.39 29.76 36.59
N LYS A 52 -9.43 30.66 36.79
CA LYS A 52 -9.33 31.60 37.93
C LYS A 52 -9.14 33.04 37.42
N ASP A 53 -9.95 33.44 36.44
CA ASP A 53 -9.95 34.78 35.82
C ASP A 53 -8.61 35.20 35.20
N GLY A 54 -7.77 34.25 34.79
CA GLY A 54 -6.46 34.52 34.19
C GLY A 54 -5.36 34.90 35.18
N LYS A 55 -5.55 34.65 36.48
CA LYS A 55 -4.51 34.80 37.51
C LYS A 55 -3.27 33.99 37.17
N GLN A 56 -2.09 34.57 37.43
CA GLN A 56 -0.82 33.86 37.32
C GLN A 56 -0.72 32.80 38.43
N GLU A 57 -0.47 31.56 38.04
CA GLU A 57 -0.22 30.44 38.95
C GLU A 57 1.06 29.70 38.57
N ARG A 58 1.55 28.87 39.50
CA ARG A 58 2.68 27.97 39.27
C ARG A 58 2.19 26.58 38.91
N TYR A 59 2.97 25.87 38.11
CA TYR A 59 2.76 24.47 37.77
C TYR A 59 4.07 23.71 37.89
N GLY A 60 4.12 22.69 38.74
CA GLY A 60 5.33 21.91 38.99
C GLY A 60 5.79 21.15 37.74
N VAL A 61 7.09 21.14 37.48
CA VAL A 61 7.70 20.43 36.35
C VAL A 61 8.64 19.32 36.78
N VAL A 62 8.63 18.21 36.05
CA VAL A 62 9.57 17.11 36.29
C VAL A 62 11.00 17.57 35.99
N PRO A 63 12.02 17.24 36.82
CA PRO A 63 13.34 17.88 36.72
C PRO A 63 14.00 17.78 35.33
N ALA A 64 13.80 16.66 34.63
CA ALA A 64 14.32 16.43 33.28
C ALA A 64 13.74 17.39 32.22
N LEU A 65 12.52 17.91 32.41
CA LEU A 65 11.84 18.77 31.44
C LEU A 65 12.63 20.05 31.15
N SER A 66 13.24 20.65 32.18
CA SER A 66 14.10 21.84 32.08
C SER A 66 15.21 21.70 31.02
N SER A 67 15.76 20.48 30.87
CA SER A 67 16.85 20.18 29.94
C SER A 67 16.39 20.10 28.47
N VAL A 68 15.18 19.58 28.22
CA VAL A 68 14.67 19.31 26.87
C VAL A 68 13.81 20.44 26.29
N LEU A 69 13.30 21.34 27.12
CA LEU A 69 12.47 22.47 26.68
C LEU A 69 13.21 23.42 25.73
N PRO A 70 12.53 23.95 24.69
CA PRO A 70 13.09 24.95 23.78
C PRO A 70 13.32 26.29 24.50
N ARG A 71 14.15 27.16 23.91
CA ARG A 71 14.48 28.47 24.50
C ARG A 71 13.28 29.44 24.51
N GLY A 72 12.51 29.45 23.42
CA GLY A 72 11.38 30.36 23.20
C GLY A 72 10.12 29.66 22.67
N ASP A 73 9.02 30.39 22.62
CA ASP A 73 7.76 29.95 22.00
C ASP A 73 7.87 29.88 20.45
N HIS A 74 6.93 29.16 19.83
CA HIS A 74 6.78 29.14 18.37
C HIS A 74 6.24 30.47 17.84
N ASN A 75 6.91 31.05 16.85
CA ASN A 75 6.42 32.22 16.09
C ASN A 75 5.70 31.83 14.79
N ALA A 76 5.19 30.60 14.70
CA ALA A 76 4.48 30.12 13.52
C ALA A 76 3.13 30.82 13.36
N ARG A 77 2.89 31.39 12.16
CA ARG A 77 1.60 31.96 11.76
C ARG A 77 1.31 31.57 10.32
N HIS A 78 0.08 31.11 10.07
CA HIS A 78 -0.38 30.63 8.78
C HIS A 78 -1.59 31.43 8.32
N GLU A 79 -1.71 31.64 7.01
CA GLU A 79 -2.86 32.33 6.43
C GLU A 79 -4.10 31.42 6.46
N THR A 80 -3.99 30.25 5.85
CA THR A 80 -5.04 29.23 5.76
C THR A 80 -4.62 27.95 6.47
N CYS A 81 -5.53 27.38 7.26
CA CYS A 81 -5.34 26.10 7.93
C CYS A 81 -6.51 25.14 7.68
N ALA A 82 -6.20 23.90 7.30
CA ALA A 82 -7.16 22.80 7.37
C ALA A 82 -6.97 22.06 8.69
N LEU A 83 -8.03 21.98 9.51
CA LEU A 83 -8.08 21.09 10.67
C LEU A 83 -8.86 19.83 10.28
N VAL A 84 -8.22 18.67 10.33
CA VAL A 84 -8.79 17.39 9.90
C VAL A 84 -9.07 16.51 11.12
N GLY A 85 -10.34 16.38 11.46
CA GLY A 85 -10.85 15.42 12.44
C GLY A 85 -10.81 13.98 11.92
N SER A 86 -11.14 13.04 12.81
CA SER A 86 -11.02 11.61 12.56
C SER A 86 -12.24 10.97 11.86
N SER A 87 -13.36 11.67 11.71
CA SER A 87 -14.69 11.05 11.51
C SER A 87 -14.91 10.32 10.18
N GLY A 88 -15.74 9.26 10.22
CA GLY A 88 -16.16 8.43 9.09
C GLY A 88 -16.88 9.15 7.95
N SER A 89 -17.26 10.41 8.11
CA SER A 89 -17.76 11.25 7.00
C SER A 89 -16.71 11.45 5.89
N LEU A 90 -15.41 11.49 6.21
CA LEU A 90 -14.37 11.70 5.22
C LEU A 90 -14.24 10.56 4.20
N TYR A 91 -14.62 9.33 4.56
CA TYR A 91 -14.41 8.16 3.69
C TYR A 91 -15.24 8.23 2.40
N GLY A 92 -14.56 8.25 1.25
CA GLY A 92 -15.13 8.47 -0.08
C GLY A 92 -15.48 9.92 -0.42
N SER A 93 -15.11 10.91 0.41
CA SER A 93 -15.40 12.34 0.19
C SER A 93 -14.55 12.98 -0.91
N ARG A 94 -13.39 12.41 -1.24
CA ARG A 94 -12.41 12.93 -2.22
C ARG A 94 -11.85 14.33 -1.94
N LEU A 95 -11.96 14.82 -0.70
CA LEU A 95 -11.51 16.16 -0.29
C LEU A 95 -10.00 16.33 -0.15
N GLY A 96 -9.20 15.26 -0.35
CA GLY A 96 -7.79 15.25 0.03
C GLY A 96 -6.94 16.29 -0.68
N SER A 97 -7.17 16.53 -1.97
CA SER A 97 -6.41 17.56 -2.71
C SER A 97 -6.86 19.00 -2.38
N THR A 98 -8.01 19.17 -1.75
CA THR A 98 -8.46 20.45 -1.18
C THR A 98 -7.77 20.67 0.16
N ILE A 99 -7.77 19.68 1.06
CA ILE A 99 -7.06 19.71 2.34
C ILE A 99 -5.54 19.98 2.14
N ASP A 100 -4.92 19.34 1.16
CA ASP A 100 -3.49 19.50 0.86
C ASP A 100 -3.09 20.90 0.34
N SER A 101 -4.05 21.72 -0.12
CA SER A 101 -3.79 23.09 -0.60
C SER A 101 -3.64 24.13 0.53
N TYR A 102 -3.95 23.77 1.78
CA TYR A 102 -3.87 24.70 2.92
C TYR A 102 -2.42 24.94 3.37
N ARG A 103 -2.11 26.18 3.77
CA ARG A 103 -0.75 26.57 4.17
C ARG A 103 -0.24 25.71 5.34
N ALA A 104 -1.10 25.40 6.30
CA ALA A 104 -0.87 24.35 7.29
C ALA A 104 -2.03 23.34 7.31
N VAL A 105 -1.70 22.07 7.62
CA VAL A 105 -2.70 21.03 7.91
C VAL A 105 -2.46 20.49 9.32
N ILE A 106 -3.50 20.56 10.15
CA ILE A 106 -3.51 20.08 11.53
C ILE A 106 -4.32 18.78 11.55
N ARG A 107 -3.75 17.72 12.13
CA ARG A 107 -4.40 16.42 12.33
C ARG A 107 -4.32 16.02 13.79
N ILE A 108 -5.21 15.12 14.21
CA ILE A 108 -5.32 14.66 15.59
C ILE A 108 -4.90 13.19 15.74
N ASP A 109 -4.24 12.91 16.86
CA ASP A 109 -3.90 11.57 17.34
C ASP A 109 -3.19 10.73 16.26
N ASN A 110 -3.60 9.48 16.04
CA ASN A 110 -3.07 8.60 14.99
C ASN A 110 -3.93 8.61 13.71
N SER A 111 -4.63 9.71 13.38
CA SER A 111 -5.53 9.78 12.22
C SER A 111 -4.76 9.75 10.89
N PRO A 112 -4.77 8.64 10.12
CA PRO A 112 -3.78 8.35 9.08
C PRO A 112 -4.04 9.10 7.78
N SER A 113 -3.07 9.91 7.33
CA SER A 113 -3.26 10.78 6.16
C SER A 113 -3.40 10.04 4.81
N ALA A 114 -2.87 8.82 4.67
CA ALA A 114 -2.77 8.17 3.36
C ALA A 114 -2.84 6.63 3.38
N TYR A 115 -1.95 5.94 2.63
CA TYR A 115 -2.25 4.66 1.98
C TYR A 115 -3.59 4.76 1.23
N ARG A 116 -4.66 4.12 1.73
CA ARG A 116 -5.98 4.10 1.08
C ARG A 116 -6.81 5.39 1.28
N TYR A 117 -6.46 6.27 2.22
CA TYR A 117 -7.26 7.47 2.54
C TYR A 117 -6.81 8.76 1.83
N ALA A 118 -5.67 8.76 1.13
CA ALA A 118 -5.04 9.98 0.62
C ALA A 118 -5.95 10.81 -0.31
N ALA A 119 -6.83 10.14 -1.06
CA ALA A 119 -7.81 10.80 -1.92
C ALA A 119 -8.84 11.61 -1.12
N ASP A 120 -9.19 11.15 0.08
CA ASP A 120 -10.23 11.71 0.94
C ASP A 120 -9.69 12.75 1.92
N VAL A 121 -8.54 12.49 2.54
CA VAL A 121 -8.04 13.27 3.69
C VAL A 121 -6.73 14.02 3.44
N GLY A 122 -6.11 13.83 2.27
CA GLY A 122 -4.89 14.52 1.84
C GLY A 122 -3.63 13.95 2.50
N LYS A 123 -2.48 14.00 1.82
CA LYS A 123 -1.19 13.53 2.37
C LYS A 123 -0.56 14.51 3.38
N ARG A 124 -0.76 15.82 3.19
CA ARG A 124 -0.05 16.90 3.89
C ARG A 124 -0.38 16.90 5.38
N THR A 125 0.65 17.02 6.21
CA THR A 125 0.53 17.21 7.66
C THR A 125 1.60 18.19 8.10
N THR A 126 1.21 19.22 8.85
CA THR A 126 2.12 20.25 9.39
C THR A 126 2.25 20.11 10.90
N TYR A 127 1.13 19.81 11.56
CA TYR A 127 1.05 19.55 12.99
C TYR A 127 0.23 18.28 13.25
N GLN A 128 0.76 17.40 14.10
CA GLN A 128 -0.01 16.28 14.66
C GLN A 128 -0.22 16.55 16.16
N VAL A 129 -1.47 16.75 16.56
CA VAL A 129 -1.87 17.06 17.93
C VAL A 129 -2.25 15.77 18.65
N LEU A 130 -1.49 15.39 19.68
CA LEU A 130 -1.56 14.07 20.33
C LEU A 130 -2.02 14.18 21.79
N SER A 131 -2.99 13.36 22.20
CA SER A 131 -3.31 13.15 23.63
C SER A 131 -2.18 12.40 24.36
N HIS A 132 -2.17 12.49 25.69
CA HIS A 132 -1.26 11.71 26.55
C HIS A 132 -1.27 10.21 26.20
N ASP A 133 -2.46 9.62 26.09
CA ASP A 133 -2.66 8.19 25.86
C ASP A 133 -2.08 7.75 24.50
N TRP A 134 -2.27 8.57 23.47
CA TRP A 134 -1.67 8.32 22.15
C TRP A 134 -0.14 8.44 22.15
N VAL A 135 0.45 9.23 23.06
CA VAL A 135 1.90 9.27 23.25
C VAL A 135 2.40 8.05 24.02
N GLU A 136 1.73 7.61 25.08
CA GLU A 136 2.14 6.37 25.78
C GLU A 136 1.96 5.14 24.88
N VAL A 137 0.96 5.14 24.00
CA VAL A 137 0.80 4.17 22.90
C VAL A 137 1.96 4.26 21.88
N LEU A 138 2.43 5.45 21.51
CA LEU A 138 3.64 5.63 20.67
C LEU A 138 4.94 5.18 21.38
N LEU A 139 5.02 5.30 22.70
CA LEU A 139 6.14 4.85 23.54
C LEU A 139 6.08 3.35 23.87
N GLY A 140 4.98 2.66 23.50
CA GLY A 140 4.77 1.23 23.74
C GLY A 140 4.32 0.87 25.16
N ARG A 141 3.84 1.85 25.93
CA ARG A 141 3.52 1.76 27.36
C ARG A 141 2.03 1.74 27.70
N GLY A 142 1.16 2.04 26.73
CA GLY A 142 -0.31 2.05 26.95
C GLY A 142 -0.87 0.68 27.39
N GLU A 143 -1.96 0.72 28.17
CA GLU A 143 -2.49 -0.41 28.96
C GLU A 143 -2.76 -1.70 28.17
N ASN A 144 -3.16 -1.60 26.90
CA ASN A 144 -3.43 -2.75 26.03
C ASN A 144 -2.16 -3.52 25.58
N GLY A 145 -0.97 -3.09 26.02
CA GLY A 145 0.32 -3.59 25.54
C GLY A 145 0.64 -3.00 24.16
N GLY A 146 1.76 -2.27 24.06
CA GLY A 146 2.11 -1.44 22.89
C GLY A 146 1.81 -2.07 21.53
N LEU A 147 0.70 -1.67 20.90
CA LEU A 147 0.21 -2.27 19.67
C LEU A 147 1.27 -2.21 18.56
N PRO A 148 1.59 -3.32 17.86
CA PRO A 148 2.60 -3.36 16.78
C PRO A 148 2.24 -2.55 15.51
N HIS A 149 1.24 -1.68 15.57
CA HIS A 149 0.54 -1.08 14.43
C HIS A 149 0.37 0.45 14.54
N VAL A 150 0.98 1.10 15.54
CA VAL A 150 1.09 2.56 15.63
C VAL A 150 2.12 3.05 14.59
N ALA A 151 1.69 3.13 13.34
CA ALA A 151 2.55 3.55 12.23
C ALA A 151 2.96 5.03 12.41
N ARG A 152 4.23 5.29 12.72
CA ARG A 152 4.78 6.63 13.02
C ARG A 152 4.94 7.52 11.77
N TRP A 153 4.01 7.45 10.81
CA TRP A 153 4.13 7.98 9.44
C TRP A 153 4.29 9.51 9.34
N TRP A 154 4.12 10.23 10.44
CA TRP A 154 4.23 11.70 10.53
C TRP A 154 5.47 12.19 11.31
N LEU A 155 6.21 11.29 11.99
CA LEU A 155 7.24 11.66 12.97
C LEU A 155 8.38 12.51 12.36
N ASP A 156 8.76 12.21 11.14
CA ASP A 156 9.87 12.85 10.43
C ASP A 156 9.42 14.03 9.53
N VAL A 157 8.11 14.30 9.44
CA VAL A 157 7.51 15.25 8.47
C VAL A 157 6.56 16.29 9.06
N ALA A 158 6.08 16.09 10.29
CA ALA A 158 5.17 17.00 10.98
C ALA A 158 5.70 17.38 12.37
N THR A 159 5.33 18.56 12.87
CA THR A 159 5.61 18.92 14.26
C THR A 159 4.62 18.22 15.18
N LEU A 160 5.12 17.41 16.12
CA LEU A 160 4.30 16.83 17.18
C LEU A 160 3.93 17.92 18.18
N ILE A 161 2.66 17.97 18.58
CA ILE A 161 2.18 18.84 19.65
C ILE A 161 1.44 17.98 20.66
N LEU A 162 2.08 17.76 21.80
CA LEU A 162 1.52 16.98 22.91
C LEU A 162 0.68 17.91 23.79
N TRP A 163 -0.54 17.52 24.13
CA TRP A 163 -1.41 18.28 25.04
C TRP A 163 -1.74 17.49 26.32
N GLY A 164 -2.27 18.18 27.32
CA GLY A 164 -2.76 17.58 28.57
C GLY A 164 -1.76 17.59 29.73
N ASP A 165 -2.30 17.49 30.95
CA ASP A 165 -1.57 17.65 32.21
C ASP A 165 -0.47 16.58 32.40
N HIS A 166 -0.74 15.35 31.96
CA HIS A 166 0.16 14.20 32.12
C HIS A 166 1.24 14.09 31.03
N SER A 167 1.31 15.03 30.09
CA SER A 167 2.21 14.92 28.92
C SER A 167 3.66 15.39 29.16
N GLN A 168 4.07 15.63 30.41
CA GLN A 168 5.46 16.00 30.74
C GLN A 168 6.46 14.84 30.52
N ASP A 169 6.29 13.72 31.21
CA ASP A 169 7.20 12.56 31.08
C ASP A 169 7.18 11.93 29.68
N PRO A 170 6.02 11.80 28.99
CA PRO A 170 6.00 11.37 27.59
C PRO A 170 6.74 12.32 26.64
N TYR A 171 6.67 13.64 26.88
CA TYR A 171 7.44 14.64 26.11
C TYR A 171 8.95 14.48 26.32
N VAL A 172 9.39 14.32 27.58
CA VAL A 172 10.81 14.06 27.90
C VAL A 172 11.28 12.79 27.20
N ALA A 173 10.52 11.70 27.29
CA ALA A 173 10.84 10.42 26.66
C ALA A 173 10.94 10.55 25.12
N LEU A 174 10.00 11.22 24.46
CA LEU A 174 10.08 11.44 23.01
C LEU A 174 11.25 12.35 22.62
N ARG A 175 11.55 13.41 23.38
CA ARG A 175 12.71 14.29 23.11
C ARG A 175 14.06 13.59 23.30
N TRP A 176 14.12 12.52 24.11
CA TRP A 176 15.33 11.69 24.28
C TRP A 176 15.44 10.61 23.18
N LEU A 177 14.33 9.99 22.79
CA LEU A 177 14.29 8.97 21.74
C LEU A 177 14.44 9.55 20.32
N TYR A 178 13.97 10.79 20.11
CA TYR A 178 13.92 11.47 18.83
C TYR A 178 14.43 12.92 18.97
N PRO A 179 15.75 13.13 19.22
CA PRO A 179 16.31 14.44 19.48
C PRO A 179 16.15 15.43 18.32
N ASP A 180 16.19 14.92 17.08
CA ASP A 180 16.09 15.69 15.84
C ASP A 180 14.63 15.95 15.39
N ALA A 181 13.65 15.23 15.94
CA ALA A 181 12.26 15.39 15.57
C ALA A 181 11.65 16.66 16.18
N SER A 182 10.81 17.35 15.40
CA SER A 182 10.12 18.56 15.83
C SER A 182 8.99 18.21 16.81
N ILE A 183 9.27 18.27 18.11
CA ILE A 183 8.36 17.85 19.18
C ILE A 183 8.16 19.01 20.15
N SER A 184 6.90 19.39 20.36
CA SER A 184 6.48 20.51 21.20
C SER A 184 5.52 20.03 22.29
N LEU A 185 5.69 20.52 23.52
CA LEU A 185 4.70 20.38 24.59
C LEU A 185 3.83 21.63 24.59
N MET A 186 2.50 21.48 24.47
CA MET A 186 1.57 22.63 24.44
C MET A 186 1.74 23.52 25.68
N SER A 187 1.54 24.82 25.55
CA SER A 187 1.67 25.75 26.68
C SER A 187 0.59 25.50 27.74
N ARG A 188 0.94 25.75 29.00
CA ARG A 188 0.00 25.59 30.12
C ARG A 188 -1.14 26.61 30.05
N ASP A 189 -0.88 27.82 29.55
CA ASP A 189 -1.89 28.84 29.25
C ASP A 189 -2.93 28.34 28.24
N LEU A 190 -2.50 27.75 27.12
CA LEU A 190 -3.41 27.25 26.07
C LEU A 190 -4.20 26.03 26.55
N VAL A 191 -3.58 25.14 27.33
CA VAL A 191 -4.30 24.01 27.97
C VAL A 191 -5.33 24.53 28.97
N SER A 192 -4.97 25.48 29.84
CA SER A 192 -5.89 26.08 30.82
C SER A 192 -7.07 26.81 30.16
N LEU A 193 -6.80 27.57 29.09
CA LEU A 193 -7.84 28.22 28.28
C LEU A 193 -8.79 27.19 27.66
N THR A 194 -8.26 26.09 27.14
CA THR A 194 -9.05 25.04 26.48
C THR A 194 -9.98 24.32 27.47
N HIS A 195 -9.51 24.02 28.69
CA HIS A 195 -10.40 23.52 29.75
C HIS A 195 -11.47 24.55 30.14
N HIS A 196 -11.10 25.81 30.35
CA HIS A 196 -12.07 26.86 30.71
C HIS A 196 -13.16 27.06 29.64
N PHE A 197 -12.78 27.02 28.36
CA PHE A 197 -13.69 27.05 27.21
C PHE A 197 -14.69 25.89 27.26
N ALA A 198 -14.21 24.65 27.48
CA ALA A 198 -15.07 23.48 27.57
C ALA A 198 -16.00 23.54 28.78
N GLU A 199 -15.48 23.85 29.98
CA GLU A 199 -16.24 24.01 31.22
C GLU A 199 -17.38 25.04 31.11
N MET A 200 -17.15 26.14 30.37
CA MET A 200 -18.18 27.17 30.16
C MET A 200 -19.23 26.83 29.09
N LEU A 201 -18.88 26.08 28.05
CA LEU A 201 -19.74 25.90 26.87
C LEU A 201 -20.44 24.54 26.81
N VAL A 202 -19.80 23.46 27.27
CA VAL A 202 -20.41 22.11 27.26
C VAL A 202 -21.78 22.10 27.98
N PRO A 203 -21.94 22.66 29.20
CA PRO A 203 -23.24 22.66 29.87
C PRO A 203 -24.29 23.51 29.13
N LYS A 204 -23.88 24.61 28.50
CA LYS A 204 -24.78 25.52 27.78
C LYS A 204 -25.29 24.90 26.47
N VAL A 205 -24.40 24.28 25.70
CA VAL A 205 -24.76 23.59 24.45
C VAL A 205 -25.61 22.36 24.72
N ALA A 206 -25.27 21.56 25.73
CA ALA A 206 -26.07 20.40 26.13
C ALA A 206 -27.48 20.80 26.57
N HIS A 207 -27.62 21.89 27.35
CA HIS A 207 -28.92 22.41 27.78
C HIS A 207 -29.74 22.99 26.62
N ALA A 208 -29.14 23.87 25.79
CA ALA A 208 -29.83 24.53 24.68
C ALA A 208 -30.34 23.56 23.60
N LEU A 209 -29.69 22.40 23.46
CA LEU A 209 -30.07 21.35 22.50
C LEU A 209 -30.79 20.16 23.14
N ASN A 210 -31.16 20.26 24.43
CA ASN A 210 -31.84 19.20 25.21
C ASN A 210 -31.16 17.81 25.09
N ILE A 211 -29.82 17.79 25.06
CA ILE A 211 -29.05 16.55 24.98
C ILE A 211 -29.10 15.88 26.36
N GLN A 212 -29.75 14.71 26.46
CA GLN A 212 -29.88 14.00 27.73
C GLN A 212 -28.50 13.61 28.28
N GLY A 213 -28.12 14.29 29.36
CA GLY A 213 -26.87 14.04 30.07
C GLY A 213 -26.87 12.70 30.79
N GLY A 214 -26.41 11.66 30.11
CA GLY A 214 -25.51 10.70 30.77
C GLY A 214 -24.36 11.47 31.44
N ARG A 215 -23.74 10.91 32.48
CA ARG A 215 -22.68 11.60 33.24
C ARG A 215 -21.45 11.85 32.35
N PHE A 216 -21.43 12.99 31.65
CA PHE A 216 -20.21 13.59 31.15
C PHE A 216 -19.33 13.90 32.37
N GLU A 217 -18.31 13.07 32.58
CA GLU A 217 -17.25 13.40 33.53
C GLU A 217 -16.57 14.70 33.08
N ARG A 218 -16.10 15.49 34.04
CA ARG A 218 -15.60 16.86 33.82
C ARG A 218 -14.21 16.91 33.12
N SER A 219 -13.87 15.85 32.39
CA SER A 219 -12.52 15.48 31.96
C SER A 219 -12.38 15.34 30.44
N SER A 220 -13.42 14.94 29.71
CA SER A 220 -13.33 14.48 28.31
C SER A 220 -13.25 15.60 27.27
N VAL A 221 -12.23 16.47 27.36
CA VAL A 221 -11.86 17.40 26.29
C VAL A 221 -10.91 16.67 25.33
N THR A 222 -11.26 16.56 24.05
CA THR A 222 -10.53 15.72 23.08
C THR A 222 -9.50 16.49 22.26
N SER A 223 -8.59 15.77 21.61
CA SER A 223 -7.57 16.30 20.70
C SER A 223 -8.13 17.22 19.62
N LEU A 224 -9.38 17.03 19.17
CA LEU A 224 -10.03 17.92 18.20
C LEU A 224 -10.26 19.33 18.77
N ILE A 225 -10.62 19.44 20.05
CA ILE A 225 -10.85 20.73 20.71
C ILE A 225 -9.51 21.44 20.99
N TYR A 226 -8.48 20.72 21.44
CA TYR A 226 -7.12 21.30 21.58
C TYR A 226 -6.53 21.73 20.23
N ALA A 227 -6.71 20.93 19.17
CA ALA A 227 -6.30 21.29 17.82
C ALA A 227 -7.09 22.48 17.26
N THR A 228 -8.36 22.64 17.63
CA THR A 228 -9.18 23.82 17.31
C THR A 228 -8.64 25.07 18.00
N MET A 229 -8.38 25.02 19.32
CA MET A 229 -7.86 26.16 20.07
C MET A 229 -6.45 26.56 19.61
N LEU A 230 -5.59 25.59 19.30
CA LEU A 230 -4.30 25.83 18.64
C LEU A 230 -4.48 26.52 17.27
N SER A 231 -5.36 26.01 16.42
CA SER A 231 -5.63 26.58 15.09
C SER A 231 -6.10 28.04 15.19
N LEU A 232 -6.97 28.35 16.17
CA LEU A 232 -7.44 29.71 16.46
C LEU A 232 -6.35 30.66 17.02
N GLN A 233 -5.16 30.16 17.36
CA GLN A 233 -4.00 30.98 17.72
C GLN A 233 -2.99 31.14 16.57
N ILE A 234 -2.81 30.13 15.72
CA ILE A 234 -1.76 30.13 14.67
C ILE A 234 -2.28 30.50 13.27
N CYS A 235 -3.59 30.51 13.03
CA CYS A 235 -4.19 30.67 11.70
C CYS A 235 -4.99 31.96 11.56
N GLN A 236 -5.03 32.56 10.35
CA GLN A 236 -5.94 33.68 10.06
C GLN A 236 -7.35 33.19 9.70
N LYS A 237 -7.42 32.13 8.88
CA LYS A 237 -8.61 31.36 8.52
C LYS A 237 -8.40 29.88 8.89
N VAL A 238 -9.40 29.28 9.54
CA VAL A 238 -9.43 27.84 9.88
C VAL A 238 -10.65 27.23 9.22
N ASP A 239 -10.44 26.22 8.38
CA ASP A 239 -11.50 25.41 7.77
C ASP A 239 -11.38 23.97 8.32
N VAL A 240 -12.48 23.41 8.81
CA VAL A 240 -12.53 22.18 9.61
C VAL A 240 -13.24 21.07 8.86
N TYR A 241 -12.61 19.90 8.78
CA TYR A 241 -13.04 18.75 8.00
C TYR A 241 -13.21 17.50 8.87
N GLY A 242 -14.16 16.61 8.52
CA GLY A 242 -14.28 15.30 9.17
C GLY A 242 -14.79 15.32 10.60
N VAL A 243 -15.86 16.09 10.85
CA VAL A 243 -16.48 16.27 12.19
C VAL A 243 -17.95 15.88 12.26
N PHE A 244 -18.49 15.25 11.20
CA PHE A 244 -19.87 14.75 11.16
C PHE A 244 -19.88 13.22 11.18
N PRO A 245 -20.57 12.54 12.10
CA PRO A 245 -20.62 11.09 12.13
C PRO A 245 -21.41 10.54 10.94
N ARG A 246 -20.96 9.43 10.32
CA ARG A 246 -21.61 8.81 9.15
C ARG A 246 -22.82 7.94 9.54
N CYS A 247 -23.70 8.47 10.39
CA CYS A 247 -24.75 7.73 11.11
C CYS A 247 -26.18 8.12 10.66
N GLY A 248 -26.44 8.06 9.34
CA GLY A 248 -27.77 8.41 8.80
C GLY A 248 -28.78 7.26 8.86
N LYS A 249 -30.10 7.57 8.90
CA LYS A 249 -31.22 6.60 8.97
C LYS A 249 -31.31 5.53 7.85
N HIS A 250 -30.40 5.56 6.87
CA HIS A 250 -30.30 4.58 5.78
C HIS A 250 -28.90 3.94 5.65
N ALA A 251 -27.99 4.20 6.58
CA ALA A 251 -26.67 3.57 6.60
C ALA A 251 -26.77 2.16 7.22
N ARG A 252 -26.27 1.12 6.52
CA ARG A 252 -26.26 -0.27 7.03
C ARG A 252 -25.19 -0.55 8.10
N ARG A 253 -24.23 0.37 8.28
CA ARG A 253 -23.24 0.44 9.36
C ARG A 253 -22.89 1.89 9.62
N CYS A 254 -22.62 2.23 10.87
CA CYS A 254 -22.10 3.51 11.33
C CYS A 254 -20.58 3.38 11.50
N ARG A 255 -19.77 4.17 10.79
CA ARG A 255 -18.31 4.15 10.94
C ARG A 255 -17.86 5.30 11.84
N SER A 256 -17.16 5.01 12.94
CA SER A 256 -16.69 6.02 13.92
C SER A 256 -15.67 6.96 13.27
N THR A 257 -14.52 6.43 12.88
CA THR A 257 -13.47 7.16 12.15
C THR A 257 -13.55 6.91 10.65
N TYR A 258 -12.75 7.59 9.82
CA TYR A 258 -12.63 7.22 8.39
C TYR A 258 -11.77 5.97 8.15
N PHE A 259 -11.04 5.51 9.16
CA PHE A 259 -9.93 4.57 9.02
C PHE A 259 -10.08 3.22 9.75
N ASP A 260 -10.99 3.15 10.72
CA ASP A 260 -11.44 1.91 11.36
C ASP A 260 -12.87 1.59 10.89
N ASP A 261 -13.25 0.31 10.84
CA ASP A 261 -14.59 -0.15 10.46
C ASP A 261 -15.51 -0.43 11.67
N SER A 262 -15.06 -0.06 12.88
CA SER A 262 -15.84 -0.10 14.12
C SER A 262 -17.05 0.83 14.12
N GLU A 263 -18.13 0.34 14.74
CA GLU A 263 -19.26 1.15 15.18
C GLU A 263 -18.89 1.88 16.48
N PRO A 264 -19.11 3.20 16.60
CA PRO A 264 -18.86 3.91 17.85
C PRO A 264 -19.82 3.40 18.94
N SER A 265 -19.34 3.31 20.17
CA SER A 265 -20.17 3.11 21.37
C SER A 265 -21.20 4.23 21.56
N ASN A 266 -22.18 4.02 22.44
CA ASN A 266 -23.14 5.08 22.77
C ASN A 266 -22.44 6.31 23.38
N GLU A 267 -21.36 6.14 24.14
CA GLU A 267 -20.63 7.24 24.76
C GLU A 267 -19.86 8.06 23.73
N GLU A 268 -19.11 7.40 22.83
CA GLU A 268 -18.45 8.06 21.69
C GLU A 268 -19.44 8.80 20.78
N ARG A 269 -20.65 8.25 20.55
CA ARG A 269 -21.71 8.93 19.78
C ARG A 269 -22.12 10.24 20.44
N HIS A 270 -22.29 10.28 21.77
CA HIS A 270 -22.64 11.52 22.48
C HIS A 270 -21.49 12.53 22.47
N ALA A 271 -20.23 12.09 22.64
CA ALA A 271 -19.06 12.95 22.56
C ALA A 271 -18.90 13.57 21.16
N GLN A 272 -18.97 12.76 20.10
CA GLN A 272 -18.89 13.22 18.71
C GLN A 272 -20.00 14.22 18.36
N VAL A 273 -21.23 13.98 18.82
CA VAL A 273 -22.34 14.94 18.64
C VAL A 273 -22.06 16.25 19.36
N LEU A 274 -21.63 16.22 20.63
CA LEU A 274 -21.31 17.42 21.41
C LEU A 274 -20.19 18.26 20.75
N GLU A 275 -19.11 17.61 20.29
CA GLU A 275 -18.04 18.27 19.54
C GLU A 275 -18.55 18.90 18.24
N GLN A 276 -19.35 18.18 17.46
CA GLN A 276 -19.97 18.70 16.24
C GLN A 276 -20.79 19.96 16.53
N LYS A 277 -21.55 20.01 17.64
CA LYS A 277 -22.34 21.18 18.05
C LYS A 277 -21.47 22.34 18.54
N LEU A 278 -20.40 22.09 19.27
CA LEU A 278 -19.43 23.11 19.69
C LEU A 278 -18.74 23.77 18.49
N LEU A 279 -18.29 22.95 17.53
CA LEU A 279 -17.65 23.44 16.30
C LEU A 279 -18.64 24.17 15.38
N LEU A 280 -19.89 23.72 15.30
CA LEU A 280 -20.96 24.43 14.59
C LEU A 280 -21.28 25.78 15.26
N GLY A 281 -21.27 25.87 16.59
CA GLY A 281 -21.37 27.13 17.32
C GLY A 281 -20.22 28.10 17.00
N LEU A 282 -18.97 27.61 16.96
CA LEU A 282 -17.81 28.41 16.53
C LEU A 282 -17.88 28.84 15.04
N HIS A 283 -18.54 28.04 14.20
CA HIS A 283 -18.80 28.39 12.80
C HIS A 283 -19.83 29.51 12.68
N LEU A 284 -20.98 29.39 13.37
CA LEU A 284 -22.02 30.41 13.43
C LEU A 284 -21.52 31.72 14.10
N ALA A 285 -20.56 31.62 15.02
CA ALA A 285 -19.83 32.75 15.59
C ALA A 285 -18.86 33.44 14.60
N GLY A 286 -18.61 32.86 13.41
CA GLY A 286 -17.69 33.38 12.40
C GLY A 286 -16.21 33.25 12.76
N MET A 287 -15.83 32.26 13.57
CA MET A 287 -14.44 32.08 14.02
C MET A 287 -13.64 31.08 13.18
N LEU A 288 -14.34 30.09 12.60
CA LEU A 288 -13.83 29.05 11.73
C LEU A 288 -14.94 28.63 10.74
N ASN A 289 -14.64 27.81 9.74
CA ASN A 289 -15.65 27.23 8.85
C ASN A 289 -15.72 25.72 9.05
N VAL A 290 -16.91 25.17 9.27
CA VAL A 290 -17.10 23.71 9.34
C VAL A 290 -17.56 23.19 7.99
N SER A 291 -16.77 22.29 7.39
CA SER A 291 -17.10 21.63 6.13
C SER A 291 -18.23 20.62 6.32
N THR A 292 -19.46 21.09 6.14
CA THR A 292 -20.61 20.21 5.90
C THR A 292 -20.48 19.59 4.51
N LEU A 293 -20.69 18.28 4.39
CA LEU A 293 -20.73 17.58 3.09
C LEU A 293 -22.03 17.86 2.30
N ARG A 294 -22.60 19.06 2.45
CA ARG A 294 -23.92 19.47 1.92
C ARG A 294 -24.04 20.94 1.51
N HIS A 295 -22.94 21.65 1.24
CA HIS A 295 -23.00 22.98 0.61
C HIS A 295 -22.20 23.08 -0.70
N ASN A 296 -22.67 22.37 -1.73
CA ASN A 296 -22.50 22.80 -3.12
C ASN A 296 -23.52 23.91 -3.46
N HIS A 297 -23.51 24.98 -2.67
CA HIS A 297 -24.22 26.22 -2.98
C HIS A 297 -23.27 27.39 -2.75
N ILE A 298 -22.75 27.92 -3.87
CA ILE A 298 -22.01 29.17 -3.91
C ILE A 298 -23.00 30.30 -3.59
N PRO A 299 -22.70 31.24 -2.66
CA PRO A 299 -23.51 32.43 -2.47
C PRO A 299 -23.54 33.27 -3.75
N LYS A 300 -24.73 33.66 -4.21
CA LYS A 300 -24.86 34.70 -5.24
C LYS A 300 -24.68 36.07 -4.60
N GLU A 301 -23.48 36.62 -4.63
CA GLU A 301 -23.29 38.07 -4.60
C GLU A 301 -23.44 38.64 -6.02
N GLY A 302 -23.90 39.89 -6.14
CA GLY A 302 -23.95 40.58 -7.44
C GLY A 302 -25.21 40.36 -8.28
N ALA A 303 -26.40 40.58 -7.71
CA ALA A 303 -27.57 40.98 -8.49
C ALA A 303 -27.73 42.51 -8.41
N PRO A 304 -27.40 43.28 -9.46
CA PRO A 304 -27.82 44.67 -9.58
C PRO A 304 -29.30 44.71 -10.01
N ASP A 305 -30.10 45.54 -9.34
CA ASP A 305 -31.51 45.74 -9.71
C ASP A 305 -31.67 46.54 -11.01
N ASN A 306 -32.88 46.46 -11.58
CA ASN A 306 -33.13 46.80 -12.97
C ASN A 306 -33.09 48.31 -13.32
N ALA A 307 -32.53 48.57 -14.49
CA ALA A 307 -32.99 49.51 -15.52
C ALA A 307 -33.29 50.98 -15.16
N ALA A 308 -32.46 51.88 -15.72
CA ALA A 308 -32.85 53.24 -16.07
C ALA A 308 -32.42 53.60 -17.51
N THR A 309 -33.23 53.17 -18.49
CA THR A 309 -33.51 53.84 -19.80
C THR A 309 -32.40 54.16 -20.84
N THR A 310 -32.82 54.06 -22.12
CA THR A 310 -32.29 54.65 -23.38
C THR A 310 -31.21 53.94 -24.20
N ALA A 311 -31.53 53.79 -25.50
CA ALA A 311 -30.69 53.84 -26.72
C ALA A 311 -29.52 52.86 -26.92
N SER A 312 -29.23 52.35 -28.13
CA SER A 312 -29.96 52.34 -29.43
C SER A 312 -29.32 51.33 -30.39
N SER A 313 -30.00 51.00 -31.51
CA SER A 313 -29.43 50.54 -32.83
C SER A 313 -28.39 49.40 -32.83
N ALA A 314 -28.67 48.23 -33.42
CA ALA A 314 -28.54 47.94 -34.87
C ALA A 314 -27.07 47.99 -35.37
N ASP A 315 -26.57 47.13 -36.26
CA ASP A 315 -27.16 46.07 -37.11
C ASP A 315 -26.06 45.03 -37.45
N GLY A 316 -26.38 43.94 -38.17
CA GLY A 316 -25.37 43.15 -38.90
C GLY A 316 -25.54 41.64 -38.87
N ALA A 317 -26.08 41.06 -39.94
CA ALA A 317 -26.20 39.62 -40.12
C ALA A 317 -25.03 39.03 -40.93
N ALA A 318 -24.68 37.78 -40.62
CA ALA A 318 -24.22 36.79 -41.60
C ALA A 318 -24.43 35.39 -41.02
N ALA A 319 -24.89 34.45 -41.85
CA ALA A 319 -24.95 33.03 -41.53
C ALA A 319 -24.36 32.26 -42.72
N ASP A 320 -23.72 31.13 -42.46
CA ASP A 320 -24.01 29.88 -43.18
C ASP A 320 -23.35 28.66 -42.51
N ASN A 321 -23.84 27.48 -42.88
CA ASN A 321 -23.48 26.14 -42.39
C ASN A 321 -22.28 25.57 -43.21
N ASP A 322 -21.58 24.46 -42.92
CA ASP A 322 -21.52 23.49 -41.80
C ASP A 322 -20.08 22.84 -41.85
N GLU A 323 -19.66 21.68 -41.32
CA GLU A 323 -20.31 20.55 -40.64
C GLU A 323 -19.37 19.92 -39.58
N SER A 324 -19.96 19.41 -38.50
CA SER A 324 -19.41 18.38 -37.58
C SER A 324 -18.23 18.72 -36.64
N ALA A 325 -18.15 17.93 -35.56
CA ALA A 325 -17.03 17.73 -34.63
C ALA A 325 -16.67 18.80 -33.56
N SER A 326 -16.40 18.29 -32.34
CA SER A 326 -15.86 18.95 -31.13
C SER A 326 -16.77 19.97 -30.42
N GLY A 327 -16.60 20.17 -29.09
CA GLY A 327 -17.28 21.30 -28.43
C GLY A 327 -17.65 21.26 -26.93
N ILE A 328 -17.24 20.29 -26.09
CA ILE A 328 -17.47 20.43 -24.63
C ILE A 328 -16.51 21.47 -24.04
N ARG A 329 -16.82 22.76 -24.25
CA ARG A 329 -16.12 23.89 -23.61
C ARG A 329 -16.58 24.07 -22.16
N GLY A 330 -16.09 23.19 -21.29
CA GLY A 330 -16.12 23.42 -19.85
C GLY A 330 -15.30 24.65 -19.47
N ILE A 331 -15.87 25.52 -18.63
CA ILE A 331 -15.30 26.82 -18.25
C ILE A 331 -13.97 26.61 -17.47
N CYS A 332 -12.84 26.94 -18.10
CA CYS A 332 -11.58 27.22 -17.41
C CYS A 332 -11.48 28.73 -17.16
N ASP A 333 -11.42 29.14 -15.89
CA ASP A 333 -11.04 30.51 -15.55
C ASP A 333 -9.51 30.70 -15.73
N ALA A 334 -9.09 31.87 -16.19
CA ALA A 334 -7.83 32.10 -16.90
C ALA A 334 -6.55 31.89 -16.06
N ASN A 335 -6.67 31.69 -14.74
CA ASN A 335 -5.57 31.42 -13.82
C ASN A 335 -5.67 30.06 -13.09
N MET A 336 -6.68 29.22 -13.37
CA MET A 336 -6.94 28.00 -12.58
C MET A 336 -6.74 26.65 -13.29
N CYS A 337 -6.39 26.65 -14.58
CA CYS A 337 -6.14 25.41 -15.32
C CYS A 337 -4.64 25.09 -15.47
N THR A 338 -3.94 24.93 -14.34
CA THR A 338 -2.63 24.24 -14.30
C THR A 338 -2.85 22.72 -14.37
N PRO A 339 -2.29 22.00 -15.35
CA PRO A 339 -2.48 20.56 -15.45
C PRO A 339 -1.74 19.83 -14.32
N LYS A 340 -2.47 19.33 -13.32
CA LYS A 340 -1.91 18.43 -12.29
C LYS A 340 -1.41 17.16 -13.00
N CYS A 341 -0.14 16.79 -12.84
CA CYS A 341 0.31 15.47 -13.30
C CYS A 341 -0.55 14.39 -12.63
N ASN A 342 -0.91 13.36 -13.38
CA ASN A 342 -1.55 12.19 -12.77
C ASN A 342 -0.50 11.36 -11.98
N ARG A 343 -0.87 10.19 -11.46
CA ARG A 343 0.01 9.36 -10.61
C ARG A 343 1.21 8.72 -11.34
N ARG A 344 1.40 8.99 -12.64
CA ARG A 344 2.42 8.41 -13.53
C ARG A 344 3.56 9.41 -13.84
N GLY A 345 3.86 10.30 -12.91
CA GLY A 345 4.90 11.32 -13.06
C GLY A 345 4.96 12.29 -11.89
N HIS A 346 5.85 13.27 -12.00
CA HIS A 346 6.09 14.30 -11.00
C HIS A 346 6.15 15.70 -11.65
N TYR A 347 5.67 16.72 -10.93
CA TYR A 347 5.62 18.10 -11.44
C TYR A 347 6.90 18.86 -11.08
N VAL A 348 7.58 19.44 -12.08
CA VAL A 348 8.82 20.20 -11.90
C VAL A 348 8.74 21.46 -12.78
N ASN A 349 9.05 22.63 -12.20
CA ASN A 349 9.22 23.90 -12.91
C ASN A 349 8.09 24.33 -13.89
N GLY A 350 6.85 23.85 -13.69
CA GLY A 350 5.69 24.15 -14.54
C GLY A 350 5.24 23.01 -15.45
N THR A 351 6.03 21.93 -15.55
CA THR A 351 5.81 20.82 -16.48
C THR A 351 5.76 19.46 -15.79
N CYS A 352 5.09 18.48 -16.41
CA CYS A 352 5.06 17.11 -15.92
C CYS A 352 6.23 16.29 -16.47
N HIS A 353 7.03 15.72 -15.56
CA HIS A 353 8.09 14.76 -15.85
C HIS A 353 7.53 13.36 -15.57
N CYS A 354 7.25 12.62 -16.64
CA CYS A 354 6.54 11.35 -16.57
C CYS A 354 7.45 10.18 -16.19
N ASP A 355 6.86 9.17 -15.56
CA ASP A 355 7.44 7.83 -15.46
C ASP A 355 7.65 7.32 -16.89
N ALA A 356 8.81 6.73 -17.21
CA ALA A 356 9.34 6.67 -18.58
C ALA A 356 8.54 5.87 -19.65
N VAL A 357 7.48 5.17 -19.23
CA VAL A 357 6.49 4.52 -20.12
C VAL A 357 5.23 5.37 -20.40
N TYR A 358 5.20 6.64 -19.95
CA TYR A 358 4.08 7.56 -20.10
C TYR A 358 4.50 8.90 -20.72
N VAL A 359 3.62 9.50 -21.51
CA VAL A 359 3.80 10.81 -22.17
C VAL A 359 2.49 11.63 -22.15
N GLY A 360 2.54 12.84 -22.71
CA GLY A 360 1.44 13.81 -22.65
C GLY A 360 1.64 14.84 -21.53
N ASN A 361 0.83 15.90 -21.52
CA ASN A 361 1.04 17.07 -20.67
C ASN A 361 0.72 16.83 -19.18
N GLN A 362 0.09 15.70 -18.86
CA GLN A 362 -0.25 15.21 -17.53
C GLN A 362 0.20 13.76 -17.27
N CYS A 363 1.00 13.16 -18.18
CA CYS A 363 1.37 11.74 -18.21
C CYS A 363 0.18 10.80 -18.47
N GLU A 364 -0.78 11.28 -19.26
CA GLU A 364 -2.06 10.65 -19.58
C GLU A 364 -1.94 9.50 -20.59
N VAL A 365 -0.99 9.58 -21.53
CA VAL A 365 -0.84 8.64 -22.65
C VAL A 365 0.12 7.51 -22.29
N SER A 366 -0.30 6.26 -22.50
CA SER A 366 0.55 5.07 -22.32
C SER A 366 1.41 4.82 -23.56
N ARG A 367 2.73 4.87 -23.42
CA ARG A 367 3.66 4.47 -24.50
C ARG A 367 3.56 2.98 -24.81
N ILE A 368 3.29 2.15 -23.80
CA ILE A 368 3.12 0.69 -23.96
C ILE A 368 1.97 0.38 -24.91
N GLU A 369 0.90 1.17 -24.85
CA GLU A 369 -0.28 1.06 -25.71
C GLU A 369 0.00 1.55 -27.14
N MET A 370 0.67 2.72 -27.29
CA MET A 370 1.09 3.26 -28.58
C MET A 370 2.08 2.35 -29.32
N GLU A 371 3.07 1.83 -28.61
CA GLU A 371 4.25 1.14 -29.17
C GLU A 371 4.14 -0.40 -29.03
N MET A 372 2.97 -0.94 -28.64
CA MET A 372 2.73 -2.39 -28.47
C MET A 372 3.20 -3.21 -29.69
N GLY A 373 2.97 -2.71 -30.90
CA GLY A 373 3.38 -3.38 -32.14
C GLY A 373 4.90 -3.50 -32.28
N GLU A 374 5.67 -2.55 -31.76
CA GLU A 374 7.14 -2.60 -31.75
C GLU A 374 7.66 -3.42 -30.57
N LEU A 375 7.05 -3.29 -29.39
CA LEU A 375 7.40 -4.04 -28.18
C LEU A 375 7.16 -5.56 -28.33
N LEU A 376 6.13 -5.99 -29.06
CA LEU A 376 5.77 -7.40 -29.23
C LEU A 376 5.88 -7.97 -30.65
N GLY A 377 6.02 -7.16 -31.71
CA GLY A 377 5.67 -7.57 -33.08
C GLY A 377 6.31 -8.88 -33.61
N SER A 378 7.54 -9.19 -33.19
CA SER A 378 8.22 -10.46 -33.51
C SER A 378 8.65 -11.27 -32.27
N VAL A 379 7.94 -11.08 -31.15
CA VAL A 379 8.12 -11.83 -29.90
C VAL A 379 7.14 -13.00 -29.88
N ASP A 380 7.62 -14.19 -30.25
CA ASP A 380 6.87 -15.43 -30.04
C ASP A 380 6.80 -15.77 -28.54
N LEU A 381 5.59 -15.67 -27.98
CA LEU A 381 5.29 -15.96 -26.58
C LEU A 381 4.83 -17.42 -26.35
N LYS A 382 4.83 -18.26 -27.39
CA LYS A 382 4.55 -19.69 -27.27
C LYS A 382 5.83 -20.48 -27.02
N TYR A 383 5.77 -21.45 -26.11
CA TYR A 383 6.90 -22.35 -25.86
C TYR A 383 6.91 -23.53 -26.82
N HIS A 384 7.99 -23.62 -27.61
CA HIS A 384 8.21 -24.64 -28.64
C HIS A 384 9.34 -25.63 -28.33
N GLY A 385 9.92 -25.60 -27.12
CA GLY A 385 10.99 -26.52 -26.68
C GLY A 385 10.47 -27.91 -26.27
N GLY A 386 11.27 -28.65 -25.50
CA GLY A 386 10.88 -29.94 -24.90
C GLY A 386 9.86 -29.79 -23.76
N SER A 387 10.02 -30.57 -22.70
CA SER A 387 9.08 -30.58 -21.56
C SER A 387 9.05 -29.26 -20.78
N PHE A 388 7.95 -29.01 -20.07
CA PHE A 388 7.77 -27.85 -19.18
C PHE A 388 8.39 -28.09 -17.79
N ILE A 389 8.31 -29.32 -17.28
CA ILE A 389 8.97 -29.73 -16.03
C ILE A 389 10.17 -30.65 -16.32
N MET A 390 11.11 -30.71 -15.39
CA MET A 390 12.22 -31.65 -15.42
C MET A 390 11.67 -33.05 -15.17
N ASN A 391 11.77 -33.94 -16.15
CA ASN A 391 11.19 -35.28 -16.13
C ASN A 391 12.17 -36.31 -16.72
N LYS A 392 11.83 -37.61 -16.62
CA LYS A 392 12.70 -38.69 -17.12
C LYS A 392 12.75 -38.77 -18.65
N ALA A 393 11.66 -38.44 -19.35
CA ALA A 393 11.58 -38.49 -20.82
C ALA A 393 12.55 -37.52 -21.53
N ASP A 394 12.76 -36.32 -20.96
CA ASP A 394 13.70 -35.31 -21.49
C ASP A 394 15.20 -35.60 -21.14
N ALA A 395 15.48 -36.61 -20.29
CA ALA A 395 16.80 -36.85 -19.71
C ALA A 395 17.50 -38.08 -20.32
N ILE A 396 18.50 -37.83 -21.17
CA ILE A 396 19.26 -38.85 -21.89
C ILE A 396 20.37 -39.41 -21.00
N ARG A 397 20.48 -40.73 -20.86
CA ARG A 397 21.62 -41.40 -20.21
C ARG A 397 22.80 -41.47 -21.19
N TYR A 398 23.94 -40.88 -20.84
CA TYR A 398 25.16 -40.97 -21.63
C TYR A 398 26.00 -42.18 -21.20
N THR A 399 26.12 -43.17 -22.08
CA THR A 399 26.94 -44.37 -21.89
C THR A 399 28.15 -44.35 -22.82
N SER A 400 29.34 -44.10 -22.28
CA SER A 400 30.60 -44.41 -22.95
C SER A 400 31.69 -44.74 -21.93
N ASP A 401 32.65 -45.56 -22.34
CA ASP A 401 33.77 -46.05 -21.53
C ASP A 401 34.88 -44.99 -21.32
N SER A 402 34.55 -43.72 -21.51
CA SER A 402 35.45 -42.58 -21.37
C SER A 402 34.63 -41.34 -20.99
N PRO A 403 34.48 -41.03 -19.67
CA PRO A 403 33.69 -39.88 -19.24
C PRO A 403 34.27 -38.59 -19.84
N PRO A 404 33.41 -37.66 -20.31
CA PRO A 404 33.88 -36.42 -20.94
C PRO A 404 34.75 -35.65 -19.93
N PRO A 405 35.96 -35.21 -20.33
CA PRO A 405 36.95 -34.69 -19.40
C PRO A 405 36.40 -33.52 -18.60
N LEU A 406 36.74 -33.49 -17.31
CA LEU A 406 36.34 -32.39 -16.42
C LEU A 406 36.82 -31.04 -17.00
N PRO A 407 36.00 -29.99 -16.96
CA PRO A 407 36.30 -28.74 -17.64
C PRO A 407 37.60 -28.12 -17.09
N PRO A 408 38.51 -27.63 -17.95
CA PRO A 408 39.88 -27.28 -17.55
C PRO A 408 39.96 -26.42 -16.28
N GLY A 409 40.86 -26.79 -15.36
CA GLY A 409 41.06 -26.09 -14.10
C GLY A 409 40.24 -26.60 -12.90
N THR A 410 39.40 -27.63 -13.05
CA THR A 410 38.98 -28.43 -11.90
C THR A 410 40.20 -29.14 -11.32
N LYS A 411 40.74 -28.66 -10.19
CA LYS A 411 41.74 -29.43 -9.43
C LYS A 411 41.10 -30.76 -9.00
N GLY A 412 41.86 -31.84 -9.11
CA GLY A 412 41.35 -33.20 -8.90
C GLY A 412 40.84 -33.41 -7.48
N ASP A 413 39.52 -33.46 -7.33
CA ASP A 413 38.85 -34.04 -6.19
C ASP A 413 37.95 -35.18 -6.69
N ASN A 414 38.23 -36.39 -6.23
CA ASN A 414 37.50 -37.61 -6.60
C ASN A 414 36.14 -37.71 -5.87
N SER A 415 35.69 -36.67 -5.17
CA SER A 415 34.42 -36.63 -4.45
C SER A 415 33.19 -36.31 -5.31
N GLN A 416 33.34 -35.72 -6.51
CA GLN A 416 32.19 -35.32 -7.32
C GLN A 416 31.43 -36.55 -7.84
N PRO A 417 30.12 -36.67 -7.56
CA PRO A 417 29.34 -37.81 -8.01
C PRO A 417 29.21 -37.83 -9.53
N TYR A 418 29.30 -39.03 -10.11
CA TYR A 418 29.07 -39.24 -11.54
C TYR A 418 27.63 -38.86 -11.92
N GLU A 419 27.49 -38.01 -12.95
CA GLU A 419 26.21 -37.50 -13.45
C GLU A 419 25.92 -38.07 -14.85
N PRO A 420 25.37 -39.30 -14.97
CA PRO A 420 25.17 -39.97 -16.26
C PRO A 420 24.00 -39.41 -17.08
N TYR A 421 23.08 -38.65 -16.48
CA TYR A 421 21.88 -38.15 -17.15
C TYR A 421 22.06 -36.69 -17.59
N GLN A 422 21.61 -36.37 -18.80
CA GLN A 422 21.77 -35.04 -19.40
C GLN A 422 20.47 -34.57 -20.06
N ILE A 423 20.09 -33.31 -19.80
CA ILE A 423 18.98 -32.61 -20.46
C ILE A 423 19.59 -31.54 -21.37
N SER A 424 19.23 -31.58 -22.65
CA SER A 424 19.68 -30.60 -23.66
C SER A 424 19.23 -29.17 -23.30
N LEU A 425 20.07 -28.17 -23.59
CA LEU A 425 19.75 -26.74 -23.41
C LEU A 425 19.70 -26.02 -24.77
N PRO A 426 18.96 -24.88 -24.87
CA PRO A 426 19.07 -23.99 -26.02
C PRO A 426 20.52 -23.50 -26.23
N LYS A 427 20.96 -23.44 -27.49
CA LYS A 427 22.33 -23.05 -27.85
C LYS A 427 22.67 -21.63 -27.38
N GLY A 428 23.81 -21.47 -26.73
CA GLY A 428 24.33 -20.17 -26.29
C GLY A 428 23.86 -19.72 -24.91
N ILE A 429 23.25 -20.62 -24.12
CA ILE A 429 22.88 -20.34 -22.73
C ILE A 429 24.09 -20.41 -21.81
N THR A 430 25.09 -21.27 -22.08
CA THR A 430 26.34 -21.30 -21.32
C THR A 430 27.45 -20.53 -22.03
N ARG A 431 28.31 -19.85 -21.25
CA ARG A 431 29.42 -19.04 -21.80
C ARG A 431 30.56 -19.90 -22.39
N ASN A 432 30.80 -21.08 -21.82
CA ASN A 432 31.91 -21.95 -22.20
C ASN A 432 31.39 -23.09 -23.07
N ARG A 433 31.47 -22.93 -24.39
CA ARG A 433 31.17 -23.99 -25.36
C ARG A 433 31.99 -25.25 -25.02
N THR A 434 31.36 -26.26 -24.44
CA THR A 434 31.94 -27.62 -24.47
C THR A 434 31.86 -28.13 -25.91
N GLY A 435 32.79 -28.98 -26.34
CA GLY A 435 32.80 -29.55 -27.69
C GLY A 435 31.57 -30.40 -28.06
N TYR A 436 30.68 -30.66 -27.09
CA TYR A 436 29.52 -31.54 -27.22
C TYR A 436 28.18 -30.78 -27.24
N GLY A 437 28.14 -29.53 -26.76
CA GLY A 437 26.93 -28.71 -26.64
C GLY A 437 26.69 -28.12 -25.24
N ASP A 438 25.53 -27.50 -25.06
CA ASP A 438 25.02 -26.99 -23.78
C ASP A 438 24.04 -28.02 -23.17
N TYR A 439 24.31 -28.50 -21.95
CA TYR A 439 23.46 -29.49 -21.25
C TYR A 439 23.40 -29.20 -19.74
N TYR A 440 22.27 -29.52 -19.13
CA TYR A 440 22.15 -29.66 -17.67
C TYR A 440 22.36 -31.12 -17.27
N ARG A 441 23.23 -31.38 -16.28
CA ARG A 441 23.59 -32.73 -15.84
C ARG A 441 22.87 -33.14 -14.55
N LEU A 442 22.65 -34.43 -14.37
CA LEU A 442 21.91 -35.01 -13.25
C LEU A 442 22.58 -36.29 -12.71
N ASP A 443 22.74 -36.35 -11.39
CA ASP A 443 23.09 -37.59 -10.70
C ASP A 443 21.91 -38.58 -10.67
N GLU A 444 22.23 -39.88 -10.62
CA GLU A 444 21.24 -40.97 -10.70
C GLU A 444 20.18 -40.90 -9.59
N ARG A 445 20.54 -40.47 -8.38
CA ARG A 445 19.57 -40.32 -7.27
C ARG A 445 18.60 -39.17 -7.50
N THR A 446 19.06 -38.09 -8.15
CA THR A 446 18.18 -36.97 -8.54
C THR A 446 17.26 -37.38 -9.70
N PHE A 447 17.80 -38.06 -10.72
CA PHE A 447 17.01 -38.55 -11.86
C PHE A 447 15.84 -39.46 -11.45
N HIS A 448 16.07 -40.41 -10.52
CA HIS A 448 15.01 -41.32 -10.09
C HIS A 448 13.85 -40.66 -9.32
N LEU A 449 14.04 -39.44 -8.78
CA LEU A 449 12.98 -38.66 -8.13
C LEU A 449 12.16 -37.79 -9.10
N LEU A 450 12.55 -37.69 -10.37
CA LEU A 450 11.79 -36.91 -11.36
C LEU A 450 10.51 -37.66 -11.79
N PRO A 451 9.41 -36.95 -12.12
CA PRO A 451 8.26 -37.57 -12.79
C PRO A 451 8.67 -38.11 -14.17
N ASP A 452 7.89 -39.03 -14.74
CA ASP A 452 8.24 -39.67 -16.01
C ASP A 452 8.06 -38.72 -17.21
N ASN A 453 6.99 -37.92 -17.21
CA ASN A 453 6.66 -36.92 -18.24
C ASN A 453 5.87 -35.72 -17.67
N ASP A 454 5.45 -34.81 -18.55
CA ASP A 454 4.64 -33.62 -18.19
C ASP A 454 3.19 -33.93 -17.77
N ASP A 455 2.61 -35.10 -18.09
CA ASP A 455 1.20 -35.42 -17.75
C ASP A 455 0.94 -35.40 -16.24
N TRP A 456 1.97 -35.63 -15.44
CA TRP A 456 1.90 -35.59 -13.97
C TRP A 456 1.43 -34.22 -13.44
N PHE A 457 1.69 -33.12 -14.16
CA PHE A 457 1.14 -31.80 -13.85
C PHE A 457 -0.37 -31.73 -14.13
N PHE A 458 -0.79 -32.17 -15.31
CA PHE A 458 -2.18 -32.01 -15.78
C PHE A 458 -3.16 -32.95 -15.06
N ARG A 459 -2.74 -34.21 -14.81
CA ARG A 459 -3.60 -35.25 -14.21
C ARG A 459 -4.08 -34.90 -12.81
N ASP A 460 -3.36 -34.06 -12.06
CA ASP A 460 -3.82 -33.59 -10.75
C ASP A 460 -5.05 -32.67 -10.84
N ILE A 461 -5.09 -31.84 -11.89
CA ILE A 461 -6.17 -30.89 -12.11
C ILE A 461 -7.39 -31.63 -12.70
N GLU A 462 -7.14 -32.59 -13.61
CA GLU A 462 -8.17 -33.53 -14.10
C GLU A 462 -8.81 -34.31 -12.91
N MET A 463 -8.02 -34.90 -12.01
CA MET A 463 -8.53 -35.72 -10.90
C MET A 463 -9.26 -34.93 -9.80
N ARG A 464 -9.01 -33.63 -9.62
CA ARG A 464 -9.67 -32.82 -8.57
C ARG A 464 -10.96 -32.13 -9.01
N TYR A 465 -11.20 -31.99 -10.30
CA TYR A 465 -12.33 -31.19 -10.83
C TYR A 465 -13.15 -31.90 -11.93
N GLY A 466 -12.69 -33.05 -12.45
CA GLY A 466 -13.33 -33.76 -13.56
C GLY A 466 -14.70 -34.39 -13.29
N GLU A 467 -15.14 -34.52 -12.03
CA GLU A 467 -16.44 -35.14 -11.67
C GLU A 467 -17.68 -34.30 -12.02
N SER A 468 -17.53 -33.07 -12.53
CA SER A 468 -18.67 -32.18 -12.82
C SER A 468 -19.30 -32.33 -14.21
N THR A 469 -18.65 -33.00 -15.17
CA THR A 469 -19.13 -33.06 -16.58
C THR A 469 -18.83 -34.39 -17.31
N SER A 470 -19.41 -35.52 -16.88
CA SER A 470 -19.47 -36.75 -17.70
C SER A 470 -20.55 -37.77 -17.26
N SER A 471 -21.83 -37.44 -17.48
CA SER A 471 -22.90 -38.44 -17.42
C SER A 471 -22.95 -39.30 -18.70
N SER A 472 -22.65 -40.60 -18.57
CA SER A 472 -22.61 -41.62 -19.64
C SER A 472 -21.53 -41.39 -20.73
N SER A 473 -20.81 -42.40 -21.24
CA SER A 473 -21.21 -43.79 -21.45
C SER A 473 -20.05 -44.82 -21.34
N SER A 474 -20.37 -46.07 -21.68
CA SER A 474 -19.64 -47.32 -21.46
C SER A 474 -18.22 -47.46 -22.06
N SER A 475 -17.31 -47.98 -21.22
CA SER A 475 -16.24 -48.95 -21.49
C SER A 475 -15.93 -49.43 -22.94
N SER A 476 -14.67 -49.30 -23.37
CA SER A 476 -13.95 -50.35 -24.12
C SER A 476 -12.43 -50.13 -24.21
N SER A 477 -11.65 -51.20 -23.99
CA SER A 477 -10.32 -51.54 -24.56
C SER A 477 -9.19 -50.51 -24.68
N SER A 478 -8.00 -50.91 -24.23
CA SER A 478 -6.72 -50.25 -24.48
C SER A 478 -6.30 -50.23 -25.95
N SER A 479 -5.79 -49.09 -26.44
CA SER A 479 -4.90 -49.03 -27.60
C SER A 479 -3.79 -47.99 -27.38
N SER A 480 -2.56 -48.33 -27.73
CA SER A 480 -1.40 -47.45 -27.58
C SER A 480 -1.23 -46.59 -28.84
N SER A 481 -1.83 -45.39 -28.84
CA SER A 481 -1.68 -44.41 -29.94
C SER A 481 -0.70 -43.30 -29.57
N SER A 482 0.39 -43.17 -30.32
CA SER A 482 1.32 -42.05 -30.23
C SER A 482 0.73 -40.80 -30.91
N SER A 483 -0.10 -40.04 -30.19
CA SER A 483 -0.75 -38.82 -30.69
C SER A 483 0.03 -37.56 -30.32
N SER A 484 0.61 -36.89 -31.32
CA SER A 484 1.19 -35.55 -31.18
C SER A 484 0.10 -34.50 -30.94
N GLY A 485 0.08 -33.87 -29.75
CA GLY A 485 -0.98 -32.92 -29.40
C GLY A 485 -0.76 -32.14 -28.09
N ARG A 486 0.21 -31.21 -28.06
CA ARG A 486 0.39 -30.30 -26.90
C ARG A 486 -0.69 -29.20 -26.89
N THR A 487 -1.81 -29.48 -26.23
CA THR A 487 -2.69 -28.51 -25.53
C THR A 487 -3.69 -29.24 -24.64
N ARG A 488 -3.22 -29.83 -23.52
CA ARG A 488 -4.06 -29.98 -22.33
C ARG A 488 -4.14 -28.60 -21.68
N SER A 489 -5.33 -28.00 -21.66
CA SER A 489 -5.55 -26.72 -20.98
C SER A 489 -6.20 -26.95 -19.61
N VAL A 490 -5.86 -26.11 -18.63
CA VAL A 490 -6.30 -26.27 -17.23
C VAL A 490 -7.45 -25.35 -16.84
N GLY A 491 -8.07 -24.66 -17.82
CA GLY A 491 -9.12 -23.68 -17.56
C GLY A 491 -8.55 -22.35 -17.06
N THR A 492 -9.04 -21.89 -15.91
CA THR A 492 -8.73 -20.56 -15.36
C THR A 492 -7.66 -20.63 -14.28
N CYS A 493 -6.72 -19.69 -14.32
CA CYS A 493 -5.57 -19.64 -13.41
C CYS A 493 -5.48 -18.29 -12.69
N ALA A 494 -5.70 -18.30 -11.37
CA ALA A 494 -5.39 -17.16 -10.51
C ALA A 494 -3.92 -17.25 -10.07
N LEU A 495 -3.10 -16.29 -10.50
CA LEU A 495 -1.76 -16.09 -9.97
C LEU A 495 -1.85 -15.04 -8.86
N VAL A 496 -1.52 -15.43 -7.64
CA VAL A 496 -1.58 -14.56 -6.46
C VAL A 496 -0.17 -14.23 -6.00
N GLY A 497 0.26 -13.00 -6.30
CA GLY A 497 1.50 -12.42 -5.82
C GLY A 497 1.45 -12.08 -4.34
N ASN A 498 2.50 -11.41 -3.86
CA ASN A 498 2.66 -11.12 -2.43
C ASN A 498 2.35 -9.66 -2.05
N SER A 499 2.11 -8.75 -3.01
CA SER A 499 2.08 -7.31 -2.75
C SER A 499 1.01 -6.89 -1.74
N GLY A 500 1.35 -5.91 -0.89
CA GLY A 500 0.44 -5.33 0.11
C GLY A 500 -0.75 -4.58 -0.49
N THR A 501 -0.84 -4.43 -1.81
CA THR A 501 -2.07 -3.94 -2.48
C THR A 501 -3.24 -4.92 -2.37
N LEU A 502 -3.00 -6.21 -2.13
CA LEU A 502 -4.07 -7.20 -1.94
C LEU A 502 -5.03 -6.85 -0.80
N LEU A 503 -4.57 -6.10 0.22
CA LEU A 503 -5.40 -5.66 1.35
C LEU A 503 -6.37 -4.51 1.01
N ASN A 504 -6.35 -4.00 -0.23
CA ASN A 504 -7.26 -2.95 -0.67
C ASN A 504 -8.65 -3.46 -1.07
N ARG A 505 -8.80 -4.74 -1.43
CA ARG A 505 -10.09 -5.33 -1.88
C ARG A 505 -10.24 -6.81 -1.53
N ASP A 506 -11.49 -7.22 -1.33
CA ASP A 506 -11.89 -8.58 -0.98
C ASP A 506 -11.84 -9.55 -2.20
N TYR A 507 -10.67 -9.73 -2.82
CA TYR A 507 -10.50 -10.59 -4.00
C TYR A 507 -10.62 -12.10 -3.72
N GLY A 508 -10.66 -12.53 -2.46
CA GLY A 508 -10.48 -13.94 -2.09
C GLY A 508 -11.49 -14.89 -2.70
N ARG A 509 -12.76 -14.49 -2.81
CA ARG A 509 -13.81 -15.28 -3.48
C ARG A 509 -13.60 -15.40 -5.00
N LEU A 510 -13.00 -14.40 -5.63
CA LEU A 510 -12.68 -14.41 -7.05
C LEU A 510 -11.45 -15.29 -7.31
N ILE A 511 -10.42 -15.18 -6.46
CA ILE A 511 -9.24 -16.07 -6.49
C ILE A 511 -9.68 -17.54 -6.34
N ASP A 512 -10.49 -17.85 -5.32
CA ASP A 512 -10.99 -19.21 -5.07
C ASP A 512 -12.03 -19.70 -6.09
N ALA A 513 -12.35 -18.94 -7.14
CA ALA A 513 -13.16 -19.40 -8.28
C ALA A 513 -12.32 -20.04 -9.41
N HIS A 514 -10.99 -19.94 -9.38
CA HIS A 514 -10.13 -20.39 -10.48
C HIS A 514 -9.68 -21.85 -10.35
N SER A 515 -9.70 -22.62 -11.45
CA SER A 515 -9.26 -24.03 -11.49
C SER A 515 -7.88 -24.24 -10.84
N VAL A 516 -6.95 -23.35 -11.17
CA VAL A 516 -5.61 -23.26 -10.57
C VAL A 516 -5.52 -21.99 -9.73
N VAL A 517 -5.02 -22.13 -8.49
CA VAL A 517 -4.57 -21.02 -7.66
C VAL A 517 -3.08 -21.20 -7.40
N TYR A 518 -2.27 -20.34 -8.03
CA TYR A 518 -0.82 -20.37 -8.01
C TYR A 518 -0.27 -19.29 -7.07
N ARG A 519 0.62 -19.67 -6.15
CA ARG A 519 1.19 -18.78 -5.12
C ARG A 519 2.71 -18.84 -5.07
N PHE A 520 3.31 -18.03 -4.19
CA PHE A 520 4.76 -17.94 -4.05
C PHE A 520 5.19 -17.94 -2.59
N ASN A 521 6.31 -18.61 -2.30
CA ASN A 521 7.14 -18.33 -1.12
C ASN A 521 6.38 -18.40 0.22
N GLN A 522 5.50 -19.39 0.39
CA GLN A 522 4.68 -19.66 1.58
C GLN A 522 3.74 -18.50 2.03
N ALA A 523 3.45 -17.51 1.18
CA ALA A 523 2.61 -16.35 1.54
C ALA A 523 1.23 -16.78 2.11
N PRO A 524 0.86 -16.41 3.35
CA PRO A 524 -0.13 -17.13 4.14
C PRO A 524 -1.57 -16.78 3.73
N THR A 525 -2.44 -17.80 3.70
CA THR A 525 -3.89 -17.59 3.52
C THR A 525 -4.60 -17.21 4.82
N ASP A 526 -4.08 -17.66 5.96
CA ASP A 526 -4.83 -17.64 7.21
C ASP A 526 -4.78 -16.27 7.89
N GLY A 527 -5.96 -15.72 8.19
CA GLY A 527 -6.15 -14.31 8.56
C GLY A 527 -6.33 -13.39 7.34
N TYR A 528 -6.09 -13.88 6.12
CA TYR A 528 -6.12 -13.10 4.88
C TYR A 528 -7.15 -13.62 3.86
N GLN A 529 -7.94 -14.66 4.16
CA GLN A 529 -8.76 -15.37 3.18
C GLN A 529 -9.77 -14.48 2.42
N ALA A 530 -10.27 -13.41 3.03
CA ALA A 530 -11.14 -12.43 2.38
C ALA A 530 -10.44 -11.69 1.21
N TYR A 531 -9.14 -11.42 1.37
CA TYR A 531 -8.31 -10.68 0.42
C TYR A 531 -7.63 -11.60 -0.59
N VAL A 532 -7.00 -12.68 -0.11
CA VAL A 532 -6.10 -13.52 -0.92
C VAL A 532 -6.64 -14.91 -1.24
N GLY A 533 -7.84 -15.27 -0.77
CA GLY A 533 -8.43 -16.61 -0.93
C GLY A 533 -7.87 -17.65 0.04
N GLY A 534 -8.57 -18.76 0.20
CA GLY A 534 -8.18 -19.90 1.03
C GLY A 534 -7.62 -21.10 0.27
N ARG A 535 -7.81 -21.20 -1.06
CA ARG A 535 -7.29 -22.32 -1.87
C ARG A 535 -5.86 -22.07 -2.33
N SER A 536 -5.08 -23.14 -2.46
CA SER A 536 -3.77 -23.16 -3.13
C SER A 536 -3.69 -24.49 -3.87
N THR A 537 -3.33 -24.48 -5.15
CA THR A 537 -3.06 -25.72 -5.90
C THR A 537 -1.58 -25.87 -6.22
N HIS A 538 -0.91 -24.75 -6.50
CA HIS A 538 0.49 -24.70 -6.94
C HIS A 538 1.25 -23.61 -6.19
N GLU A 539 2.52 -23.86 -5.88
CA GLU A 539 3.36 -22.89 -5.18
C GLU A 539 4.83 -22.92 -5.62
N SER A 540 5.33 -21.81 -6.17
CA SER A 540 6.76 -21.63 -6.42
C SER A 540 7.55 -21.29 -5.16
N LEU A 541 8.67 -21.97 -4.94
CA LEU A 541 9.56 -21.74 -3.80
C LEU A 541 10.97 -21.34 -4.25
N ASN A 542 11.48 -20.23 -3.70
CA ASN A 542 12.88 -19.85 -3.86
C ASN A 542 13.81 -20.62 -2.90
N SER A 543 15.13 -20.47 -3.08
CA SER A 543 16.12 -21.16 -2.24
C SER A 543 16.07 -20.82 -0.75
N ALA A 544 15.57 -19.65 -0.34
CA ALA A 544 15.43 -19.33 1.08
C ALA A 544 14.32 -20.19 1.72
N TRP A 545 13.17 -20.29 1.07
CA TRP A 545 12.05 -21.10 1.56
C TRP A 545 12.33 -22.59 1.50
N VAL A 546 12.92 -23.10 0.41
CA VAL A 546 13.31 -24.52 0.33
C VAL A 546 14.30 -24.88 1.44
N LYS A 547 15.28 -24.00 1.72
CA LYS A 547 16.21 -24.20 2.83
C LYS A 547 15.50 -24.23 4.19
N GLN A 548 14.53 -23.35 4.40
CA GLN A 548 13.76 -23.27 5.65
C GLN A 548 12.86 -24.50 5.88
N LEU A 549 12.30 -25.09 4.80
CA LEU A 549 11.56 -26.35 4.90
C LEU A 549 12.50 -27.53 5.23
N VAL A 550 13.68 -27.60 4.59
CA VAL A 550 14.61 -28.75 4.67
C VAL A 550 15.52 -28.73 5.91
N GLU A 551 16.07 -27.57 6.28
CA GLU A 551 16.97 -27.39 7.45
C GLU A 551 16.22 -26.91 8.70
N GLY A 552 14.94 -26.58 8.58
CA GLY A 552 14.16 -25.90 9.63
C GLY A 552 14.46 -24.40 9.76
N ALA A 553 13.68 -23.72 10.59
CA ALA A 553 13.81 -22.29 10.81
C ALA A 553 15.02 -21.95 11.72
N ARG A 554 16.04 -21.28 11.15
CA ARG A 554 17.09 -20.64 11.95
C ARG A 554 16.50 -19.40 12.63
N LYS A 555 16.50 -19.40 13.98
CA LYS A 555 16.01 -18.30 14.81
C LYS A 555 16.54 -16.94 14.33
N GLY A 556 15.63 -16.06 13.89
CA GLY A 556 15.90 -14.63 13.69
C GLY A 556 15.66 -14.08 12.27
N ASN A 557 16.06 -14.80 11.22
CA ASN A 557 16.30 -14.17 9.89
C ASN A 557 15.35 -14.59 8.75
N ALA A 558 14.29 -15.36 9.03
CA ALA A 558 13.30 -15.73 8.01
C ALA A 558 12.10 -14.75 8.03
N PRO A 559 11.56 -14.35 6.85
CA PRO A 559 10.25 -13.71 6.76
C PRO A 559 9.17 -14.56 7.45
N GLY A 560 8.17 -13.92 8.06
CA GLY A 560 7.11 -14.61 8.83
C GLY A 560 7.50 -15.21 10.19
N HIS A 561 8.80 -15.35 10.55
CA HIS A 561 9.25 -16.10 11.76
C HIS A 561 8.70 -15.55 13.11
N ARG A 562 8.15 -14.33 13.16
CA ARG A 562 7.52 -13.79 14.39
C ARG A 562 6.07 -14.25 14.60
N LEU A 563 5.48 -15.00 13.67
CA LEU A 563 4.12 -15.54 13.79
C LEU A 563 4.16 -16.94 14.42
N SER A 564 3.76 -17.03 15.71
CA SER A 564 3.78 -18.26 16.53
C SER A 564 2.87 -19.40 16.03
N HIS A 565 2.05 -19.13 15.01
CA HIS A 565 1.08 -20.07 14.43
C HIS A 565 1.28 -20.20 12.91
N TRP A 566 2.50 -20.01 12.40
CA TRP A 566 2.82 -20.22 10.99
C TRP A 566 2.73 -21.72 10.63
N ASN A 567 1.52 -22.15 10.30
CA ASN A 567 1.26 -23.52 9.89
C ASN A 567 1.62 -23.70 8.41
N TRP A 568 2.05 -24.91 8.06
CA TRP A 568 2.47 -25.26 6.70
C TRP A 568 1.24 -25.21 5.78
N ARG A 569 1.38 -24.76 4.52
CA ARG A 569 0.31 -24.96 3.54
C ARG A 569 -0.09 -26.43 3.48
N LYS A 570 -1.40 -26.67 3.31
CA LYS A 570 -2.01 -28.00 3.15
C LYS A 570 -1.17 -28.92 2.26
N GLN A 571 -1.06 -30.19 2.68
CA GLN A 571 -0.15 -31.18 2.06
C GLN A 571 -0.39 -31.33 0.55
N ASP A 572 -1.63 -31.15 0.11
CA ASP A 572 -2.09 -31.25 -1.28
C ASP A 572 -1.66 -30.11 -2.22
N THR A 573 -0.96 -29.07 -1.76
CA THR A 573 -0.37 -28.05 -2.65
C THR A 573 0.88 -28.59 -3.35
N VAL A 574 0.93 -28.52 -4.68
CA VAL A 574 2.10 -28.89 -5.49
C VAL A 574 3.19 -27.83 -5.36
N LEU A 575 4.39 -28.26 -4.94
CA LEU A 575 5.56 -27.40 -4.78
C LEU A 575 6.39 -27.36 -6.07
N ILE A 576 6.77 -26.16 -6.49
CA ILE A 576 7.49 -25.90 -7.76
C ILE A 576 8.85 -25.27 -7.45
N LEU A 577 9.92 -25.95 -7.85
CA LEU A 577 11.30 -25.50 -7.73
C LEU A 577 11.75 -24.85 -9.03
N PHE A 578 11.70 -23.52 -9.09
CA PHE A 578 12.08 -22.75 -10.29
C PHE A 578 13.57 -22.35 -10.33
N GLU A 579 14.31 -22.46 -9.23
CA GLU A 579 15.70 -22.00 -9.12
C GLU A 579 16.77 -23.11 -9.26
N MET A 580 16.38 -24.38 -9.41
CA MET A 580 17.31 -25.52 -9.49
C MET A 580 18.19 -25.49 -10.76
N PHE A 581 17.70 -24.82 -11.80
CA PHE A 581 18.49 -24.34 -12.92
C PHE A 581 18.29 -22.82 -13.03
N ASP A 582 19.34 -22.05 -12.80
CA ASP A 582 19.31 -20.58 -12.81
C ASP A 582 20.09 -20.05 -14.03
N PRO A 583 19.44 -19.81 -15.19
CA PRO A 583 20.16 -19.43 -16.41
C PRO A 583 20.84 -18.05 -16.30
N THR A 584 20.51 -17.25 -15.28
CA THR A 584 21.17 -15.95 -15.05
C THR A 584 22.52 -16.12 -14.34
N ALA A 585 22.75 -17.27 -13.69
CA ALA A 585 24.01 -17.58 -13.03
C ALA A 585 25.18 -17.65 -14.02
N PHE A 586 24.98 -18.18 -15.23
CA PHE A 586 26.00 -18.21 -16.29
C PHE A 586 26.44 -16.81 -16.75
N LEU A 587 25.59 -15.78 -16.55
CA LEU A 587 25.92 -14.39 -16.87
C LEU A 587 26.61 -13.64 -15.72
N THR A 588 26.46 -14.11 -14.47
CA THR A 588 26.80 -13.34 -13.26
C THR A 588 27.83 -13.99 -12.33
N LYS A 589 28.14 -15.28 -12.51
CA LYS A 589 28.96 -16.09 -11.57
C LYS A 589 30.08 -16.84 -12.29
N THR A 590 31.05 -17.33 -11.53
CA THR A 590 32.08 -18.25 -12.04
C THR A 590 31.50 -19.65 -12.27
N ARG A 591 32.15 -20.47 -13.09
CA ARG A 591 31.76 -21.88 -13.32
C ARG A 591 31.57 -22.64 -12.00
N ASP A 592 32.50 -22.46 -11.06
CA ASP A 592 32.53 -23.25 -9.84
C ASP A 592 31.43 -22.80 -8.86
N GLN A 593 31.09 -21.50 -8.84
CA GLN A 593 29.92 -20.97 -8.13
C GLN A 593 28.58 -21.46 -8.72
N VAL A 594 28.51 -21.72 -10.03
CA VAL A 594 27.33 -22.37 -10.66
C VAL A 594 27.24 -23.81 -10.19
N ALA A 595 28.33 -24.58 -10.31
CA ALA A 595 28.39 -25.99 -9.92
C ALA A 595 28.06 -26.21 -8.43
N GLU A 596 28.58 -25.38 -7.53
CA GLU A 596 28.25 -25.40 -6.09
C GLU A 596 26.74 -25.17 -5.87
N LYS A 597 26.14 -24.19 -6.55
CA LYS A 597 24.73 -23.86 -6.39
C LYS A 597 23.80 -24.93 -6.99
N GLU A 598 24.18 -25.55 -8.10
CA GLU A 598 23.47 -26.71 -8.68
C GLU A 598 23.56 -27.92 -7.76
N HIS A 599 24.75 -28.24 -7.23
CA HIS A 599 24.94 -29.34 -6.27
C HIS A 599 24.10 -29.13 -5.01
N TRP A 600 24.09 -27.91 -4.45
CA TRP A 600 23.24 -27.55 -3.32
C TRP A 600 21.76 -27.76 -3.64
N TRP A 601 21.31 -27.38 -4.84
CA TRP A 601 19.92 -27.59 -5.27
C TRP A 601 19.56 -29.08 -5.42
N LYS A 602 20.42 -29.88 -6.07
CA LYS A 602 20.27 -31.34 -6.19
C LYS A 602 20.22 -32.00 -4.80
N LEU A 603 20.99 -31.52 -3.83
CA LEU A 603 20.93 -31.97 -2.43
C LEU A 603 19.63 -31.56 -1.72
N MET A 604 19.17 -30.30 -1.89
CA MET A 604 17.93 -29.82 -1.26
C MET A 604 16.69 -30.50 -1.82
N PHE A 605 16.59 -30.70 -3.13
CA PHE A 605 15.48 -31.43 -3.76
C PHE A 605 15.39 -32.87 -3.23
N ARG A 606 16.51 -33.61 -3.26
CA ARG A 606 16.57 -34.99 -2.70
C ARG A 606 16.17 -35.05 -1.22
N ARG A 607 16.52 -34.04 -0.41
CA ARG A 607 16.09 -33.96 1.01
C ARG A 607 14.61 -33.61 1.16
N LEU A 608 14.11 -32.61 0.42
CA LEU A 608 12.71 -32.16 0.49
C LEU A 608 11.75 -33.30 0.15
N THR A 609 12.01 -34.03 -0.95
CA THR A 609 11.19 -35.18 -1.37
C THR A 609 11.30 -36.37 -0.41
N ALA A 610 12.43 -36.55 0.28
CA ALA A 610 12.59 -37.59 1.30
C ALA A 610 11.95 -37.24 2.65
N GLN A 611 11.87 -35.95 3.00
CA GLN A 611 11.22 -35.46 4.22
C GLN A 611 9.70 -35.32 4.07
N HIS A 612 9.22 -35.11 2.83
CA HIS A 612 7.81 -34.93 2.49
C HIS A 612 7.38 -35.85 1.33
N PRO A 613 7.46 -37.19 1.49
CA PRO A 613 7.09 -38.15 0.44
C PRO A 613 5.59 -38.17 0.12
N ASP A 614 4.77 -37.58 0.99
CA ASP A 614 3.35 -37.29 0.79
C ASP A 614 3.09 -36.11 -0.15
N ARG A 615 4.09 -35.23 -0.34
CA ARG A 615 3.93 -33.97 -1.08
C ARG A 615 4.47 -34.06 -2.50
N ARG A 616 3.77 -33.37 -3.39
CA ARG A 616 4.11 -33.29 -4.81
C ARG A 616 5.14 -32.19 -5.03
N VAL A 617 6.36 -32.56 -5.43
CA VAL A 617 7.46 -31.64 -5.72
C VAL A 617 7.88 -31.81 -7.17
N ILE A 618 7.87 -30.72 -7.94
CA ILE A 618 8.36 -30.67 -9.33
C ILE A 618 9.38 -29.56 -9.52
N VAL A 619 10.23 -29.74 -10.53
CA VAL A 619 11.28 -28.79 -10.93
C VAL A 619 10.94 -28.27 -12.32
N LEU A 620 11.09 -26.97 -12.58
CA LEU A 620 10.87 -26.44 -13.94
C LEU A 620 11.98 -26.91 -14.90
N SER A 621 11.62 -27.20 -16.14
CA SER A 621 12.56 -27.69 -17.17
C SER A 621 13.65 -26.64 -17.46
N PRO A 622 14.93 -27.03 -17.51
CA PRO A 622 16.02 -26.13 -17.91
C PRO A 622 15.82 -25.47 -19.28
N GLN A 623 15.14 -26.15 -20.20
CA GLN A 623 14.80 -25.61 -21.53
C GLN A 623 13.73 -24.52 -21.44
N PHE A 624 12.67 -24.77 -20.67
CA PHE A 624 11.60 -23.79 -20.42
C PHE A 624 12.14 -22.55 -19.68
N MET A 625 12.94 -22.77 -18.63
CA MET A 625 13.60 -21.70 -17.86
C MET A 625 14.52 -20.86 -18.75
N SER A 626 15.30 -21.48 -19.63
CA SER A 626 16.14 -20.79 -20.62
C SER A 626 15.30 -19.94 -21.57
N TRP A 627 14.25 -20.50 -22.17
CA TRP A 627 13.35 -19.79 -23.08
C TRP A 627 12.67 -18.59 -22.42
N ALA A 628 12.11 -18.77 -21.21
CA ALA A 628 11.48 -17.68 -20.46
C ALA A 628 12.49 -16.56 -20.15
N PHE A 629 13.71 -16.91 -19.73
CA PHE A 629 14.76 -15.94 -19.50
C PHE A 629 15.18 -15.19 -20.78
N THR A 630 15.26 -15.88 -21.92
CA THR A 630 15.47 -15.23 -23.22
C THR A 630 14.34 -14.26 -23.58
N MET A 631 13.07 -14.57 -23.27
CA MET A 631 11.96 -13.64 -23.50
C MET A 631 12.03 -12.41 -22.59
N TYR A 632 12.39 -12.58 -21.31
CA TYR A 632 12.66 -11.44 -20.41
C TYR A 632 13.78 -10.54 -20.96
N GLN A 633 14.88 -11.11 -21.47
CA GLN A 633 15.96 -10.33 -22.09
C GLN A 633 15.50 -9.61 -23.36
N LYS A 634 14.76 -10.26 -24.25
CA LYS A 634 14.24 -9.65 -25.49
C LYS A 634 13.31 -8.47 -25.19
N LEU A 635 12.39 -8.64 -24.24
CA LEU A 635 11.47 -7.58 -23.81
C LEU A 635 12.25 -6.45 -23.12
N LYS A 636 13.17 -6.78 -22.20
CA LYS A 636 14.06 -5.79 -21.57
C LYS A 636 14.81 -4.94 -22.60
N SER A 637 15.35 -5.56 -23.66
CA SER A 637 15.99 -4.84 -24.76
C SER A 637 14.98 -3.88 -25.37
N ARG A 638 13.85 -4.36 -25.92
CA ARG A 638 12.86 -3.51 -26.62
C ARG A 638 12.36 -2.32 -25.79
N PHE A 639 12.06 -2.52 -24.50
CA PHE A 639 11.69 -1.40 -23.61
C PHE A 639 12.85 -0.39 -23.42
N THR A 640 14.10 -0.85 -23.39
CA THR A 640 15.29 0.02 -23.29
C THR A 640 15.59 0.72 -24.64
N ASP A 641 15.48 -0.01 -25.75
CA ASP A 641 15.76 0.44 -27.12
C ASP A 641 14.72 1.48 -27.58
N ALA A 642 13.44 1.30 -27.20
CA ALA A 642 12.39 2.31 -27.31
C ALA A 642 12.56 3.50 -26.34
N GLY A 643 13.61 3.53 -25.51
CA GLY A 643 13.86 4.60 -24.57
C GLY A 643 12.82 4.72 -23.44
N MET A 644 12.15 3.64 -23.06
CA MET A 644 11.18 3.63 -21.94
C MET A 644 11.84 3.49 -20.55
N GLY A 645 13.15 3.67 -20.48
CA GLY A 645 13.95 3.62 -19.24
C GLY A 645 15.06 2.58 -19.30
N SER A 646 15.74 2.40 -18.16
CA SER A 646 16.75 1.35 -17.97
C SER A 646 16.40 0.52 -16.76
N TYR A 647 16.53 -0.80 -16.89
CA TYR A 647 15.92 -1.77 -15.97
C TYR A 647 16.98 -2.61 -15.25
N PRO A 648 17.62 -2.08 -14.19
CA PRO A 648 18.59 -2.83 -13.39
C PRO A 648 17.92 -4.02 -12.68
N GLY A 649 18.69 -5.09 -12.46
CA GLY A 649 18.20 -6.32 -11.84
C GLY A 649 19.05 -7.53 -12.22
N GLU A 650 19.44 -8.35 -11.25
CA GLU A 650 20.19 -9.59 -11.47
C GLU A 650 19.41 -10.60 -12.33
N LYS A 651 18.10 -10.77 -12.10
CA LYS A 651 17.28 -11.78 -12.78
C LYS A 651 15.77 -11.52 -12.77
N PRO A 652 14.95 -12.24 -13.57
CA PRO A 652 13.49 -12.18 -13.45
C PRO A 652 13.01 -12.67 -12.07
N MET A 653 11.88 -12.15 -11.61
CA MET A 653 11.23 -12.63 -10.38
C MET A 653 10.51 -13.97 -10.60
N SER A 654 10.25 -14.70 -9.51
CA SER A 654 9.47 -15.97 -9.54
C SER A 654 8.12 -15.84 -10.25
N GLY A 655 7.44 -14.71 -10.05
CA GLY A 655 6.18 -14.38 -10.71
C GLY A 655 6.26 -14.37 -12.24
N PHE A 656 7.38 -13.93 -12.82
CA PHE A 656 7.56 -13.89 -14.26
C PHE A 656 7.60 -15.31 -14.86
N TYR A 657 8.35 -16.23 -14.25
CA TYR A 657 8.39 -17.62 -14.69
C TYR A 657 7.02 -18.30 -14.57
N ALA A 658 6.27 -18.01 -13.50
CA ALA A 658 4.90 -18.52 -13.34
C ALA A 658 3.91 -17.94 -14.36
N VAL A 659 4.03 -16.65 -14.72
CA VAL A 659 3.23 -16.02 -15.80
C VAL A 659 3.57 -16.63 -17.15
N MET A 660 4.86 -16.72 -17.51
CA MET A 660 5.29 -17.32 -18.77
C MET A 660 4.85 -18.78 -18.89
N TYR A 661 4.72 -19.49 -17.77
CA TYR A 661 4.21 -20.86 -17.68
C TYR A 661 2.68 -20.91 -17.85
N ALA A 662 1.94 -20.10 -17.08
CA ALA A 662 0.48 -20.05 -17.11
C ALA A 662 -0.06 -19.72 -18.52
N LEU A 663 0.61 -18.83 -19.26
CA LEU A 663 0.27 -18.50 -20.65
C LEU A 663 0.27 -19.71 -21.61
N GLN A 664 0.99 -20.79 -21.28
CA GLN A 664 1.10 -22.01 -22.10
C GLN A 664 0.08 -23.10 -21.75
N VAL A 665 -0.43 -23.10 -20.51
CA VAL A 665 -1.27 -24.19 -19.98
C VAL A 665 -2.67 -23.75 -19.55
N CYS A 666 -2.95 -22.46 -19.43
CA CYS A 666 -4.23 -21.91 -19.00
C CYS A 666 -4.97 -21.26 -20.19
N ASP A 667 -6.30 -21.42 -20.23
CA ASP A 667 -7.15 -20.67 -21.17
C ASP A 667 -7.16 -19.19 -20.79
N LYS A 668 -7.25 -18.90 -19.49
CA LYS A 668 -7.25 -17.55 -18.92
C LYS A 668 -6.38 -17.44 -17.66
N VAL A 669 -5.69 -16.32 -17.52
CA VAL A 669 -4.74 -16.00 -16.43
C VAL A 669 -5.13 -14.65 -15.80
N ASP A 670 -5.55 -14.67 -14.54
CA ASP A 670 -5.85 -13.47 -13.76
C ASP A 670 -4.77 -13.27 -12.68
N LEU A 671 -4.15 -12.09 -12.62
CA LEU A 671 -3.07 -11.75 -11.70
C LEU A 671 -3.59 -10.87 -10.56
N PHE A 672 -3.31 -11.27 -9.32
CA PHE A 672 -3.70 -10.54 -8.12
C PHE A 672 -2.45 -10.17 -7.30
N GLY A 673 -2.28 -8.90 -6.94
CA GLY A 673 -1.18 -8.48 -6.05
C GLY A 673 0.21 -8.48 -6.69
N PHE A 674 0.28 -8.13 -7.97
CA PHE A 674 1.52 -7.98 -8.75
C PHE A 674 1.99 -6.53 -8.90
N THR A 675 1.41 -5.60 -8.16
CA THR A 675 1.82 -4.18 -8.14
C THR A 675 3.30 -4.05 -7.76
N PRO A 676 4.11 -3.27 -8.51
CA PRO A 676 5.54 -3.14 -8.26
C PRO A 676 5.79 -2.40 -6.95
N TYR A 677 6.89 -2.76 -6.28
CA TYR A 677 7.47 -1.96 -5.22
C TYR A 677 8.47 -0.99 -5.84
N ARG A 678 8.33 0.30 -5.54
CA ARG A 678 9.24 1.36 -5.97
C ARG A 678 10.21 1.68 -4.83
N GLU A 679 11.46 2.05 -5.10
CA GLU A 679 12.40 2.38 -4.01
C GLU A 679 12.02 3.67 -3.25
N SER A 680 11.14 4.51 -3.82
CA SER A 680 10.43 5.58 -3.10
C SER A 680 9.60 5.05 -1.92
N ASP A 681 9.03 3.86 -2.04
CA ASP A 681 8.12 3.24 -1.08
C ASP A 681 8.85 2.82 0.20
N ARG A 682 10.19 2.77 0.17
CA ARG A 682 11.02 2.62 1.37
C ARG A 682 10.95 3.84 2.29
N LEU A 683 10.71 5.02 1.73
CA LEU A 683 10.75 6.31 2.42
C LEU A 683 9.38 7.01 2.46
N ASP A 684 8.39 6.58 1.67
CA ASP A 684 6.98 6.94 1.86
C ASP A 684 6.31 5.96 2.84
N PRO A 685 6.11 6.31 4.13
CA PRO A 685 5.46 5.44 5.11
C PRO A 685 3.96 5.21 4.83
N LEU A 686 3.47 5.73 3.71
CA LEU A 686 2.10 5.68 3.22
C LEU A 686 1.98 4.79 1.97
N ALA A 687 3.10 4.24 1.47
CA ALA A 687 3.13 3.32 0.35
C ALA A 687 2.58 1.92 0.71
N SER A 688 2.38 1.08 -0.30
CA SER A 688 1.97 -0.32 -0.08
C SER A 688 3.14 -1.13 0.47
N ARG A 689 2.91 -1.92 1.51
CA ARG A 689 3.91 -2.87 2.00
C ARG A 689 4.34 -3.81 0.86
N TYR A 690 5.62 -4.15 0.81
CA TYR A 690 6.15 -5.12 -0.16
C TYR A 690 5.46 -6.50 -0.05
N HIS A 691 5.06 -6.90 1.16
CA HIS A 691 4.20 -8.06 1.40
C HIS A 691 2.91 -7.67 2.14
N TYR A 692 1.79 -8.35 1.86
CA TYR A 692 0.55 -8.19 2.64
C TYR A 692 0.64 -8.74 4.07
N PHE A 693 1.58 -9.65 4.34
CA PHE A 693 1.61 -10.46 5.58
C PHE A 693 2.74 -10.15 6.56
N ASP A 694 3.74 -9.35 6.17
CA ASP A 694 4.86 -8.98 7.05
C ASP A 694 5.32 -7.52 6.83
N LEU A 695 6.53 -7.20 7.28
CA LEU A 695 7.20 -5.91 7.14
C LEU A 695 8.57 -6.07 6.44
N ALA A 696 8.72 -7.10 5.60
CA ALA A 696 9.93 -7.27 4.80
C ALA A 696 10.06 -6.14 3.76
N VAL A 697 11.30 -5.79 3.43
CA VAL A 697 11.65 -4.95 2.27
C VAL A 697 12.39 -5.81 1.25
N PRO A 698 12.29 -5.53 -0.07
CA PRO A 698 12.97 -6.31 -1.08
C PRO A 698 14.49 -6.17 -0.99
N ARG A 699 15.21 -7.20 -1.46
CA ARG A 699 16.65 -7.08 -1.72
C ARG A 699 16.85 -6.25 -2.99
N HIS A 700 17.19 -4.98 -2.78
CA HIS A 700 17.71 -4.00 -3.76
C HIS A 700 18.44 -4.67 -4.93
N ASN A 701 18.14 -4.27 -6.17
CA ASN A 701 18.74 -4.74 -7.42
C ASN A 701 18.64 -6.26 -7.75
N SER A 702 17.86 -7.06 -7.01
CA SER A 702 17.66 -8.48 -7.37
C SER A 702 16.80 -8.67 -8.63
N HIS A 703 15.78 -7.82 -8.79
CA HIS A 703 14.77 -7.87 -9.86
C HIS A 703 14.41 -6.45 -10.31
N SER A 704 13.97 -6.28 -11.56
CA SER A 704 13.29 -5.04 -11.97
C SER A 704 11.79 -5.22 -11.79
N PHE A 705 11.22 -4.59 -10.76
CA PHE A 705 9.78 -4.65 -10.49
C PHE A 705 8.98 -3.92 -11.57
N ASP A 706 9.42 -2.73 -11.96
CA ASP A 706 8.75 -1.89 -12.97
C ASP A 706 8.71 -2.59 -14.33
N LEU A 707 9.86 -3.07 -14.87
CA LEU A 707 9.89 -3.81 -16.14
C LEU A 707 8.92 -4.99 -16.15
N THR A 708 8.89 -5.74 -15.04
CA THR A 708 8.06 -6.94 -14.97
C THR A 708 6.57 -6.57 -14.97
N THR A 709 6.21 -5.45 -14.35
CA THR A 709 4.85 -4.89 -14.40
C THR A 709 4.49 -4.40 -15.79
N TYR A 710 5.38 -3.64 -16.45
CA TYR A 710 5.17 -3.14 -17.81
C TYR A 710 5.05 -4.28 -18.83
N ILE A 711 5.76 -5.40 -18.63
CA ILE A 711 5.56 -6.63 -19.42
C ILE A 711 4.16 -7.22 -19.18
N TYR A 712 3.61 -7.18 -17.97
CA TYR A 712 2.25 -7.66 -17.71
C TYR A 712 1.19 -6.71 -18.31
N GLU A 713 1.35 -5.39 -18.20
CA GLU A 713 0.48 -4.40 -18.85
C GLU A 713 0.46 -4.61 -20.38
N LEU A 714 1.63 -4.86 -20.97
CA LEU A 714 1.80 -5.22 -22.38
C LEU A 714 1.14 -6.57 -22.75
N LEU A 715 1.10 -7.55 -21.84
CA LEU A 715 0.41 -8.83 -22.03
C LEU A 715 -1.12 -8.71 -21.89
N GLU A 716 -1.62 -7.85 -21.00
CA GLU A 716 -3.04 -7.54 -20.85
C GLU A 716 -3.57 -6.83 -22.11
N LEU A 717 -2.83 -5.84 -22.63
CA LEU A 717 -3.13 -5.19 -23.92
C LEU A 717 -3.10 -6.18 -25.10
N ARG A 718 -2.20 -7.16 -25.08
CA ARG A 718 -2.08 -8.17 -26.16
C ARG A 718 -3.16 -9.25 -26.12
N PHE A 719 -3.65 -9.60 -24.93
CA PHE A 719 -4.53 -10.75 -24.70
C PHE A 719 -5.71 -10.40 -23.76
N PRO A 720 -6.51 -9.36 -24.02
CA PRO A 720 -7.46 -8.80 -23.04
C PRO A 720 -8.52 -9.79 -22.53
N ASP A 721 -8.90 -10.77 -23.33
CA ASP A 721 -9.87 -11.82 -22.94
C ASP A 721 -9.23 -12.99 -22.16
N ARG A 722 -7.90 -13.15 -22.25
CA ARG A 722 -7.13 -14.28 -21.68
C ARG A 722 -6.15 -13.88 -20.56
N PHE A 723 -5.80 -12.61 -20.40
CA PHE A 723 -4.81 -12.15 -19.44
C PHE A 723 -5.27 -10.85 -18.80
N LYS A 724 -5.36 -10.81 -17.46
CA LYS A 724 -5.92 -9.66 -16.75
C LYS A 724 -5.25 -9.38 -15.41
N ILE A 725 -5.14 -8.10 -15.05
CA ILE A 725 -4.48 -7.62 -13.82
C ILE A 725 -5.51 -7.05 -12.83
N TYR A 726 -5.35 -7.40 -11.56
CA TYR A 726 -6.15 -6.95 -10.43
C TYR A 726 -5.26 -6.30 -9.36
N ALA A 727 -5.51 -5.00 -9.09
CA ALA A 727 -4.72 -4.09 -8.24
C ALA A 727 -5.58 -3.27 -7.25
#